data_AF-A0A9E9L4P3-F1
#
_entry.id   AF-A0A9E9L4P3-F1
#
_cell.length_a   1.000
_cell.length_b   1.000
_cell.length_c   1.000
_cell.angle_alpha   90.00
_cell.angle_beta   90.00
_cell.angle_gamma   90.00
#
_symmetry.space_group_name_H-M   'P 1'
#
loop_
_entity.id
_entity.type
_entity.pdbx_description
1 polymer ?
#
loop_
_entity_poly.entity_id
_entity_poly.type
_entity_poly.pdbx_seq_one_letter_code
_entity_poly.pdbx_strand_id
1 'polypeptide(L)'
;MDHLIKSITSENVPCVDCSTDPIESLKAMFVDMVQAGRIAKGQCPAMRPVFLKPHGVAAAEFVVRSDLPENLRVGLFANLGKSYPTWIRFSSDTTPTRTDYKSTLGIGIKLFDVDGEKLLGNPHADTFDFILQNFDAFFVDTAKDMCEFTKAGVVDGDYDPYLKAHPKTSELLDAMAKPVASVLASPYWSGLPFRFGEDQYVKYKIEPTFYLDPPTHSPNDPSYLATDLNTRLKNSEAHFRFMIQLRTVPERMPLDEATVVWPEDLSPPIHVADIIIPIQDTSARGQAEYGENLAMNIWRVTAEHAPVGSIADARRVVYAASAELRRNVNGVPQGEPDTPRPLISPANAVDTDIVRAAIHPAIGIARVGDSINEFFIGPEVVDAPADLNQQPNSYRDATGAIKRQAARFRIYGYNAAGEVVRELTPDNADIVWTVHVANRKAEWYQFQYALDIPEAVNAPDNAFTLRNPTVKDRKKLAIDPGPRSIFGRNVSGGAEHRFDTGTFQAAADQPVTVPLGEIQTDENGRLIFLGGHGKAASPTDAPVYDPENPPSFNNANDWYDDTSDGPVTATVSINGISIPVESAWVVVAPPNYAPDVVSWRTMYDLMCDVYVNAGWMSMPEMPSFTKDILPLLQRLGGLQWVNKGFAAYFGKGCPMDFTNPSLLTKLSFKPEQATDPDPYSELRRAILHSFRPLKPSVAEPVTWPHIWPWIYGDAFGSFPENGTGNMLTMTGLQQGILQHWVNGKFINDWTTETPTVPTSIDQVPLAQQPNMLDQAALHYCLADTFHPGCEMTWPMRHASMYSAPFRIRLRPSSEPEPYYGSTMTPIKVQQVDGPLYAQTAGSITRWMAIPWQGDTAFCRSGYDPDFDPYLPTFWAARVPNHVLTEQDYQKVMNLDLPREERIAAFNQRLNWLRAIKDANTAEVMLRMIAHFNELGIVEVRPGIKDDPDLPEYIYVETLIAGQLKTAAENATTLLRNIARPLTELEKAGWADQEQLLAFRSVRVQKR
;
A
#
# COMPACT_ATOMS: atom_id res chain seq x y z
N MET A 1 -36.75 -34.30 -7.41
CA MET A 1 -36.57 -33.79 -8.79
C MET A 1 -37.41 -34.57 -9.80
N ASP A 2 -37.36 -35.90 -9.81
CA ASP A 2 -38.13 -36.73 -10.78
C ASP A 2 -39.67 -36.64 -10.70
N HIS A 3 -40.24 -36.23 -9.56
CA HIS A 3 -41.69 -35.97 -9.45
C HIS A 3 -42.12 -34.61 -9.99
N LEU A 4 -41.22 -33.63 -10.09
CA LEU A 4 -41.49 -32.30 -10.69
C LEU A 4 -41.17 -32.30 -12.19
N ILE A 5 -40.18 -33.09 -12.63
CA ILE A 5 -39.80 -33.21 -14.05
C ILE A 5 -40.87 -33.99 -14.84
N LYS A 6 -41.63 -34.88 -14.20
CA LYS A 6 -42.70 -35.64 -14.88
C LYS A 6 -43.94 -34.84 -15.27
N SER A 7 -44.11 -33.59 -14.81
CA SER A 7 -45.30 -32.79 -15.18
C SER A 7 -45.10 -31.89 -16.41
N ILE A 8 -43.88 -31.80 -16.96
CA ILE A 8 -43.57 -30.96 -18.12
C ILE A 8 -43.24 -31.85 -19.32
N THR A 9 -44.17 -32.76 -19.65
CA THR A 9 -44.34 -33.26 -21.02
C THR A 9 -45.15 -32.23 -21.80
N SER A 10 -45.01 -32.20 -23.12
CA SER A 10 -45.60 -31.21 -24.07
C SER A 10 -47.14 -31.17 -24.15
N GLU A 11 -47.86 -31.64 -23.13
CA GLU A 11 -49.33 -31.75 -23.09
C GLU A 11 -50.01 -30.84 -22.04
N ASN A 12 -49.29 -30.04 -21.25
CA ASN A 12 -49.89 -29.09 -20.29
C ASN A 12 -49.23 -27.70 -20.33
N VAL A 13 -49.31 -27.00 -21.47
CA VAL A 13 -49.10 -25.55 -21.47
C VAL A 13 -50.32 -24.91 -20.79
N PRO A 14 -50.18 -24.14 -19.70
CA PRO A 14 -51.32 -23.46 -19.09
C PRO A 14 -52.05 -22.60 -20.13
N CYS A 15 -53.37 -22.77 -20.28
CA CYS A 15 -54.17 -21.92 -21.16
C CYS A 15 -54.15 -20.49 -20.62
N VAL A 16 -53.40 -19.59 -21.27
CA VAL A 16 -53.40 -18.15 -20.96
C VAL A 16 -54.66 -17.51 -21.58
N ASP A 17 -55.59 -17.09 -20.73
CA ASP A 17 -56.81 -16.37 -21.11
C ASP A 17 -57.04 -15.15 -20.20
N CYS A 18 -56.54 -14.00 -20.66
CA CYS A 18 -56.66 -12.72 -19.97
C CYS A 18 -58.10 -12.20 -19.85
N SER A 19 -59.06 -12.79 -20.58
CA SER A 19 -60.46 -12.35 -20.53
C SER A 19 -61.28 -13.06 -19.44
N THR A 20 -60.94 -14.31 -19.13
CA THR A 20 -61.66 -15.12 -18.13
C THR A 20 -61.04 -15.00 -16.74
N ASP A 21 -59.71 -15.15 -16.63
CA ASP A 21 -58.99 -15.02 -15.36
C ASP A 21 -57.59 -14.40 -15.60
N PRO A 22 -57.51 -13.05 -15.63
CA PRO A 22 -56.24 -12.38 -15.88
C PRO A 22 -55.22 -12.62 -14.76
N ILE A 23 -55.64 -12.87 -13.52
CA ILE A 23 -54.74 -13.05 -12.39
C ILE A 23 -54.08 -14.42 -12.43
N GLU A 24 -54.84 -15.50 -12.64
CA GLU A 24 -54.23 -16.83 -12.81
C GLU A 24 -53.40 -16.90 -14.08
N SER A 25 -53.82 -16.23 -15.16
CA SER A 25 -53.01 -16.13 -16.40
C SER A 25 -51.66 -15.41 -16.16
N LEU A 26 -51.66 -14.34 -15.36
CA LEU A 26 -50.43 -13.64 -14.97
C LEU A 26 -49.52 -14.52 -14.10
N LYS A 27 -50.08 -15.27 -13.16
CA LYS A 27 -49.33 -16.24 -12.37
C LYS A 27 -48.72 -17.32 -13.27
N ALA A 28 -49.49 -17.87 -14.20
CA ALA A 28 -49.00 -18.87 -15.15
C ALA A 28 -47.82 -18.33 -15.98
N MET A 29 -47.93 -17.11 -16.52
CA MET A 29 -46.85 -16.52 -17.32
C MET A 29 -45.61 -16.16 -16.50
N PHE A 30 -45.77 -15.46 -15.37
CA PHE A 30 -44.61 -15.03 -14.57
C PHE A 30 -43.96 -16.19 -13.80
N VAL A 31 -44.76 -17.04 -13.16
CA VAL A 31 -44.27 -18.09 -12.26
C VAL A 31 -44.05 -19.39 -13.00
N ASP A 32 -45.08 -19.93 -13.64
CA ASP A 32 -45.04 -21.30 -14.20
C ASP A 32 -44.27 -21.38 -15.52
N MET A 33 -44.28 -20.32 -16.33
CA MET A 33 -43.52 -20.26 -17.59
C MET A 33 -42.14 -19.62 -17.39
N VAL A 34 -42.10 -18.36 -16.91
CA VAL A 34 -40.88 -17.56 -16.90
C VAL A 34 -39.94 -17.95 -15.75
N GLN A 35 -40.42 -17.98 -14.50
CA GLN A 35 -39.60 -18.31 -13.34
C GLN A 35 -39.23 -19.81 -13.34
N ALA A 36 -40.21 -20.71 -13.41
CA ALA A 36 -39.96 -22.15 -13.43
C ALA A 36 -39.18 -22.58 -14.68
N GLY A 37 -39.41 -21.95 -15.84
CA GLY A 37 -38.63 -22.22 -17.05
C GLY A 37 -37.15 -21.85 -16.92
N ARG A 38 -36.81 -20.77 -16.21
CA ARG A 38 -35.41 -20.43 -15.88
C ARG A 38 -34.79 -21.43 -14.92
N ILE A 39 -35.53 -21.85 -13.89
CA ILE A 39 -35.11 -22.86 -12.92
C ILE A 39 -34.82 -24.19 -13.62
N ALA A 40 -35.71 -24.63 -14.51
CA ALA A 40 -35.54 -25.86 -15.29
C ALA A 40 -34.30 -25.80 -16.22
N LYS A 41 -33.92 -24.61 -16.68
CA LYS A 41 -32.69 -24.36 -17.46
C LYS A 41 -31.41 -24.24 -16.60
N GLY A 42 -31.50 -24.50 -15.29
CA GLY A 42 -30.35 -24.54 -14.38
C GLY A 42 -30.09 -23.25 -13.60
N GLN A 43 -31.03 -22.30 -13.53
CA GLN A 43 -30.88 -21.13 -12.65
C GLN A 43 -30.85 -21.58 -11.18
N CYS A 44 -29.67 -21.53 -10.56
CA CYS A 44 -29.44 -21.82 -9.15
C CYS A 44 -28.61 -20.69 -8.51
N PRO A 45 -29.10 -20.03 -7.44
CA PRO A 45 -30.41 -20.24 -6.81
C PRO A 45 -31.57 -19.80 -7.72
N ALA A 46 -32.78 -20.30 -7.46
CA ALA A 46 -34.01 -19.80 -8.07
C ALA A 46 -34.21 -18.33 -7.68
N MET A 47 -34.57 -17.49 -8.66
CA MET A 47 -34.76 -16.04 -8.49
C MET A 47 -36.19 -15.60 -8.79
N ARG A 48 -36.54 -14.33 -8.53
CA ARG A 48 -37.86 -13.74 -8.82
C ARG A 48 -38.15 -13.64 -10.34
N PRO A 49 -39.43 -13.53 -10.76
CA PRO A 49 -39.78 -13.37 -12.17
C PRO A 49 -39.51 -11.96 -12.72
N VAL A 50 -39.70 -10.92 -11.89
CA VAL A 50 -39.56 -9.50 -12.24
C VAL A 50 -38.69 -8.78 -11.21
N PHE A 51 -38.16 -7.59 -11.52
CA PHE A 51 -37.18 -6.89 -10.69
C PHE A 51 -36.02 -7.81 -10.29
N LEU A 52 -35.55 -8.56 -11.30
CA LEU A 52 -34.71 -9.73 -11.15
C LEU A 52 -33.27 -9.38 -10.76
N LYS A 53 -32.70 -8.28 -11.25
CA LYS A 53 -31.34 -7.86 -10.93
C LYS A 53 -31.30 -7.18 -9.55
N PRO A 54 -30.70 -7.79 -8.51
CA PRO A 54 -30.53 -7.12 -7.22
C PRO A 54 -29.34 -6.16 -7.27
N HIS A 55 -29.46 -5.00 -6.64
CA HIS A 55 -28.34 -4.07 -6.43
C HIS A 55 -27.74 -4.22 -5.03
N GLY A 56 -28.58 -4.56 -4.07
CA GLY A 56 -28.16 -4.84 -2.70
C GLY A 56 -29.35 -4.86 -1.76
N VAL A 57 -29.10 -5.35 -0.56
CA VAL A 57 -30.09 -5.46 0.52
C VAL A 57 -29.50 -4.79 1.74
N ALA A 58 -30.23 -3.90 2.38
CA ALA A 58 -29.74 -3.09 3.49
C ALA A 58 -30.70 -3.18 4.68
N ALA A 59 -30.16 -3.31 5.89
CA ALA A 59 -30.91 -3.07 7.11
C ALA A 59 -31.15 -1.56 7.26
N ALA A 60 -32.25 -1.19 7.89
CA ALA A 60 -32.68 0.18 8.09
C ALA A 60 -33.59 0.28 9.33
N GLU A 61 -33.89 1.50 9.73
CA GLU A 61 -34.95 1.82 10.68
C GLU A 61 -36.03 2.64 9.98
N PHE A 62 -37.30 2.29 10.20
CA PHE A 62 -38.45 3.07 9.76
C PHE A 62 -39.04 3.80 10.96
N VAL A 63 -38.90 5.12 11.01
CA VAL A 63 -39.23 5.94 12.17
C VAL A 63 -40.47 6.78 11.87
N VAL A 64 -41.60 6.45 12.51
CA VAL A 64 -42.81 7.27 12.40
C VAL A 64 -42.57 8.62 13.06
N ARG A 65 -42.90 9.71 12.37
CA ARG A 65 -42.70 11.05 12.93
C ARG A 65 -43.46 11.24 14.24
N SER A 66 -42.85 11.95 15.18
CA SER A 66 -43.43 12.21 16.50
C SER A 66 -44.49 13.31 16.50
N ASP A 67 -44.61 14.09 15.42
CA ASP A 67 -45.41 15.30 15.30
C ASP A 67 -46.57 15.20 14.29
N LEU A 68 -47.04 13.98 13.98
CA LEU A 68 -48.13 13.81 13.01
C LEU A 68 -49.48 14.36 13.50
N PRO A 69 -50.22 15.11 12.65
CA PRO A 69 -51.62 15.47 12.88
C PRO A 69 -52.51 14.24 13.14
N GLU A 70 -53.54 14.39 13.96
CA GLU A 70 -54.44 13.30 14.37
C GLU A 70 -55.07 12.55 13.19
N ASN A 71 -55.45 13.27 12.13
CA ASN A 71 -56.03 12.69 10.92
C ASN A 71 -55.05 11.85 10.08
N LEU A 72 -53.75 11.85 10.40
CA LEU A 72 -52.72 11.05 9.74
C LEU A 72 -52.23 9.87 10.60
N ARG A 73 -52.74 9.73 11.83
CA ARG A 73 -52.37 8.67 12.79
C ARG A 73 -53.17 7.39 12.54
N VAL A 74 -53.07 6.85 11.33
CA VAL A 74 -53.84 5.68 10.88
C VAL A 74 -52.94 4.45 10.76
N GLY A 75 -53.39 3.33 11.32
CA GLY A 75 -52.71 2.03 11.24
C GLY A 75 -51.25 2.11 11.70
N LEU A 76 -50.31 1.81 10.79
CA LEU A 76 -48.86 1.83 11.03
C LEU A 76 -48.39 3.19 11.60
N PHE A 77 -49.01 4.29 11.18
CA PHE A 77 -48.63 5.66 11.55
C PHE A 77 -49.26 6.15 12.87
N ALA A 78 -50.03 5.31 13.57
CA ALA A 78 -50.65 5.68 14.85
C ALA A 78 -49.63 5.79 16.00
N ASN A 79 -48.53 5.04 15.94
CA ASN A 79 -47.50 5.00 16.99
C ASN A 79 -46.42 6.06 16.74
N LEU A 80 -46.66 7.28 17.20
CA LEU A 80 -45.73 8.41 17.04
C LEU A 80 -44.34 8.12 17.63
N GLY A 81 -43.28 8.38 16.85
CA GLY A 81 -41.90 8.15 17.26
C GLY A 81 -41.45 6.68 17.30
N LYS A 82 -42.34 5.73 17.00
CA LYS A 82 -41.96 4.31 16.99
C LYS A 82 -41.00 4.05 15.83
N SER A 83 -39.87 3.43 16.15
CA SER A 83 -38.90 2.88 15.20
C SER A 83 -39.23 1.42 14.95
N TYR A 84 -39.31 1.04 13.69
CA TYR A 84 -39.51 -0.35 13.28
C TYR A 84 -38.24 -0.85 12.58
N PRO A 85 -37.64 -1.95 13.08
CA PRO A 85 -36.55 -2.60 12.37
C PRO A 85 -36.98 -2.95 10.95
N THR A 86 -36.13 -2.64 9.97
CA THR A 86 -36.51 -2.66 8.56
C THR A 86 -35.41 -3.31 7.71
N TRP A 87 -35.81 -4.04 6.67
CA TRP A 87 -34.91 -4.52 5.63
C TRP A 87 -35.39 -4.08 4.25
N ILE A 88 -34.48 -3.51 3.48
CA ILE A 88 -34.75 -2.87 2.18
C ILE A 88 -33.99 -3.63 1.10
N ARG A 89 -34.69 -4.00 0.02
CA ARG A 89 -34.10 -4.57 -1.19
C ARG A 89 -34.17 -3.56 -2.32
N PHE A 90 -33.01 -3.23 -2.89
CA PHE A 90 -32.89 -2.43 -4.11
C PHE A 90 -32.67 -3.34 -5.32
N SER A 91 -33.36 -3.06 -6.43
CA SER A 91 -33.29 -3.88 -7.63
C SER A 91 -33.68 -3.12 -8.89
N SER A 92 -33.41 -3.72 -10.05
CA SER A 92 -33.89 -3.26 -11.35
C SER A 92 -34.74 -4.30 -12.06
N ASP A 93 -35.69 -3.84 -12.86
CA ASP A 93 -36.46 -4.68 -13.78
C ASP A 93 -35.67 -5.00 -15.06
N THR A 94 -34.60 -5.78 -14.88
CA THR A 94 -33.71 -6.27 -15.94
C THR A 94 -33.07 -7.58 -15.52
N THR A 95 -32.39 -8.27 -16.44
CA THR A 95 -31.67 -9.52 -16.11
C THR A 95 -30.32 -9.21 -15.46
N PRO A 96 -29.76 -10.09 -14.61
CA PRO A 96 -28.51 -9.83 -13.88
C PRO A 96 -27.31 -9.51 -14.77
N THR A 97 -27.33 -9.98 -16.02
CA THR A 97 -26.27 -9.78 -17.02
C THR A 97 -26.42 -8.52 -17.88
N ARG A 98 -27.56 -7.82 -17.81
CA ARG A 98 -27.78 -6.58 -18.57
C ARG A 98 -27.34 -5.36 -17.77
N THR A 99 -27.04 -4.28 -18.50
CA THR A 99 -26.65 -3.00 -17.91
C THR A 99 -27.78 -2.40 -17.06
N ASP A 100 -27.38 -1.72 -16.00
CA ASP A 100 -28.25 -0.89 -15.14
C ASP A 100 -28.69 0.41 -15.85
N TYR A 101 -27.96 0.83 -16.88
CA TYR A 101 -28.22 2.08 -17.59
C TYR A 101 -29.61 2.04 -18.25
N LYS A 102 -30.44 3.05 -17.93
CA LYS A 102 -31.84 3.15 -18.38
C LYS A 102 -32.75 2.00 -17.92
N SER A 103 -32.44 1.36 -16.80
CA SER A 103 -33.34 0.39 -16.16
C SER A 103 -34.32 1.05 -15.18
N THR A 104 -35.51 0.46 -15.02
CA THR A 104 -36.46 0.86 -13.97
C THR A 104 -36.03 0.26 -12.63
N LEU A 105 -35.97 1.08 -11.59
CA LEU A 105 -35.60 0.66 -10.24
C LEU A 105 -36.83 0.30 -9.41
N GLY A 106 -36.68 -0.71 -8.56
CA GLY A 106 -37.65 -1.11 -7.55
C GLY A 106 -37.02 -1.12 -6.16
N ILE A 107 -37.80 -0.69 -5.18
CA ILE A 107 -37.47 -0.75 -3.75
C ILE A 107 -38.55 -1.57 -3.04
N GLY A 108 -38.12 -2.63 -2.35
CA GLY A 108 -38.98 -3.44 -1.50
C GLY A 108 -38.56 -3.28 -0.05
N ILE A 109 -39.49 -3.01 0.84
CA ILE A 109 -39.25 -2.66 2.23
C ILE A 109 -40.07 -3.61 3.09
N LYS A 110 -39.44 -4.28 4.06
CA LYS A 110 -40.10 -5.11 5.06
C LYS A 110 -39.81 -4.56 6.44
N LEU A 111 -40.85 -4.15 7.16
CA LEU A 111 -40.82 -3.75 8.56
C LEU A 111 -41.09 -4.98 9.43
N PHE A 112 -40.53 -4.97 10.63
CA PHE A 112 -40.74 -5.94 11.70
C PHE A 112 -41.38 -5.24 12.90
N ASP A 113 -41.86 -6.00 13.88
CA ASP A 113 -42.51 -5.49 15.10
C ASP A 113 -43.74 -4.59 14.85
N VAL A 114 -44.43 -4.85 13.73
CA VAL A 114 -45.68 -4.18 13.37
C VAL A 114 -46.86 -5.03 13.81
N ASP A 115 -47.55 -4.58 14.85
CA ASP A 115 -48.73 -5.25 15.40
C ASP A 115 -49.93 -5.25 14.43
N GLY A 116 -50.98 -6.02 14.76
CA GLY A 116 -52.24 -6.08 14.01
C GLY A 116 -52.34 -7.23 13.01
N GLU A 117 -53.58 -7.61 12.65
CA GLU A 117 -53.81 -8.75 11.76
C GLU A 117 -53.37 -8.44 10.31
N LYS A 118 -52.58 -9.34 9.72
CA LYS A 118 -52.08 -9.21 8.34
C LYS A 118 -53.04 -9.82 7.34
N LEU A 119 -53.28 -9.13 6.23
CA LEU A 119 -54.21 -9.57 5.17
C LEU A 119 -53.66 -10.71 4.29
N LEU A 120 -52.38 -11.07 4.42
CA LEU A 120 -51.75 -12.14 3.65
C LEU A 120 -50.73 -12.92 4.48
N GLY A 121 -50.77 -14.25 4.36
CA GLY A 121 -49.88 -15.15 5.09
C GLY A 121 -50.42 -15.49 6.48
N ASN A 122 -49.55 -15.58 7.48
CA ASN A 122 -49.95 -15.75 8.88
C ASN A 122 -50.59 -14.42 9.39
N PRO A 123 -51.88 -14.41 9.80
CA PRO A 123 -52.53 -13.19 10.30
C PRO A 123 -51.84 -12.58 11.52
N HIS A 124 -51.14 -13.39 12.32
CA HIS A 124 -50.42 -12.95 13.52
C HIS A 124 -48.93 -12.67 13.28
N ALA A 125 -48.49 -12.62 12.01
CA ALA A 125 -47.14 -12.17 11.71
C ALA A 125 -46.99 -10.67 12.06
N ASP A 126 -45.84 -10.31 12.59
CA ASP A 126 -45.44 -8.96 12.98
C ASP A 126 -44.71 -8.19 11.86
N THR A 127 -44.80 -8.67 10.61
CA THR A 127 -44.14 -8.07 9.45
C THR A 127 -45.08 -7.26 8.57
N PHE A 128 -44.60 -6.16 8.00
CA PHE A 128 -45.36 -5.26 7.13
C PHE A 128 -44.54 -4.88 5.89
N ASP A 129 -45.11 -4.96 4.68
CA ASP A 129 -44.37 -4.78 3.43
C ASP A 129 -44.80 -3.53 2.64
N PHE A 130 -43.82 -2.81 2.08
CA PHE A 130 -44.03 -1.82 1.02
C PHE A 130 -43.22 -2.20 -0.23
N ILE A 131 -43.78 -1.93 -1.42
CA ILE A 131 -43.08 -2.11 -2.70
C ILE A 131 -43.36 -0.91 -3.58
N LEU A 132 -42.30 -0.26 -4.06
CA LEU A 132 -42.35 0.96 -4.86
C LEU A 132 -41.39 0.87 -6.04
N GLN A 133 -41.57 1.74 -7.03
CA GLN A 133 -40.71 1.86 -8.23
C GLN A 133 -40.29 3.31 -8.45
N ASN A 134 -39.19 3.56 -9.18
CA ASN A 134 -38.67 4.92 -9.41
C ASN A 134 -39.42 5.73 -10.49
N PHE A 135 -40.73 5.51 -10.57
CA PHE A 135 -41.65 6.17 -11.49
C PHE A 135 -43.03 6.33 -10.82
N ASP A 136 -43.69 7.45 -11.07
CA ASP A 136 -44.88 7.95 -10.35
C ASP A 136 -46.23 7.34 -10.80
N ALA A 137 -46.21 6.55 -11.87
CA ALA A 137 -47.33 5.76 -12.36
C ALA A 137 -46.90 4.33 -12.75
N PHE A 138 -47.87 3.44 -12.93
CA PHE A 138 -47.65 2.15 -13.60
C PHE A 138 -47.85 2.30 -15.12
N PHE A 139 -47.36 1.35 -15.92
CA PHE A 139 -47.38 1.46 -17.40
C PHE A 139 -48.64 0.87 -18.06
N VAL A 140 -49.52 0.24 -17.28
CA VAL A 140 -50.85 -0.28 -17.69
C VAL A 140 -51.86 -0.02 -16.57
N ASP A 141 -53.16 0.00 -16.89
CA ASP A 141 -54.19 0.43 -15.93
C ASP A 141 -54.70 -0.69 -15.03
N THR A 142 -54.97 -1.87 -15.59
CA THR A 142 -55.62 -2.98 -14.87
C THR A 142 -54.84 -4.30 -14.93
N ALA A 143 -55.22 -5.30 -14.13
CA ALA A 143 -54.66 -6.65 -14.21
C ALA A 143 -54.90 -7.32 -15.57
N LYS A 144 -56.02 -6.99 -16.24
CA LYS A 144 -56.29 -7.48 -17.59
C LYS A 144 -55.29 -6.92 -18.58
N ASP A 145 -55.03 -5.62 -18.55
CA ASP A 145 -54.05 -4.97 -19.43
C ASP A 145 -52.63 -5.51 -19.16
N MET A 146 -52.29 -5.72 -17.89
CA MET A 146 -51.02 -6.34 -17.51
C MET A 146 -50.91 -7.77 -18.05
N CYS A 147 -52.01 -8.54 -18.03
CA CYS A 147 -52.06 -9.88 -18.60
C CYS A 147 -51.84 -9.83 -20.12
N GLU A 148 -52.56 -8.98 -20.84
CA GLU A 148 -52.45 -8.86 -22.30
C GLU A 148 -51.05 -8.38 -22.72
N PHE A 149 -50.48 -7.41 -22.01
CA PHE A 149 -49.10 -6.97 -22.21
C PHE A 149 -48.10 -8.11 -21.97
N THR A 150 -48.23 -8.85 -20.86
CA THR A 150 -47.32 -9.95 -20.54
C THR A 150 -47.44 -11.08 -21.56
N LYS A 151 -48.66 -11.37 -22.03
CA LYS A 151 -48.91 -12.38 -23.07
C LYS A 151 -48.20 -12.02 -24.38
N ALA A 152 -48.27 -10.75 -24.81
CA ALA A 152 -47.59 -10.29 -26.02
C ALA A 152 -46.08 -10.62 -25.99
N GLY A 153 -45.42 -10.38 -24.85
CA GLY A 153 -43.99 -10.67 -24.71
C GLY A 153 -43.65 -12.14 -24.45
N VAL A 154 -44.36 -12.79 -23.54
CA VAL A 154 -43.99 -14.10 -22.99
C VAL A 154 -44.54 -15.26 -23.81
N VAL A 155 -45.75 -15.11 -24.36
CA VAL A 155 -46.44 -16.15 -25.14
C VAL A 155 -46.26 -15.90 -26.63
N ASP A 156 -46.54 -14.68 -27.08
CA ASP A 156 -46.52 -14.34 -28.52
C ASP A 156 -45.09 -14.01 -28.99
N GLY A 157 -44.20 -13.61 -28.09
CA GLY A 157 -42.77 -13.35 -28.35
C GLY A 157 -42.47 -12.00 -29.00
N ASP A 158 -43.47 -11.11 -29.08
CA ASP A 158 -43.37 -9.81 -29.75
C ASP A 158 -44.29 -8.77 -29.09
N TYR A 159 -43.69 -7.70 -28.55
CA TYR A 159 -44.42 -6.59 -27.93
C TYR A 159 -44.96 -5.58 -28.95
N ASP A 160 -44.44 -5.52 -30.17
CA ASP A 160 -44.72 -4.45 -31.14
C ASP A 160 -46.21 -4.28 -31.48
N PRO A 161 -47.00 -5.35 -31.73
CA PRO A 161 -48.42 -5.22 -32.02
C PRO A 161 -49.21 -4.61 -30.85
N TYR A 162 -48.88 -5.02 -29.62
CA TYR A 162 -49.53 -4.51 -28.42
C TYR A 162 -49.19 -3.04 -28.17
N LEU A 163 -47.91 -2.67 -28.25
CA LEU A 163 -47.44 -1.30 -28.01
C LEU A 163 -48.01 -0.31 -29.04
N LYS A 164 -48.17 -0.75 -30.30
CA LYS A 164 -48.81 0.07 -31.34
C LYS A 164 -50.31 0.30 -31.08
N ALA A 165 -50.99 -0.68 -30.48
CA ALA A 165 -52.40 -0.55 -30.10
C ALA A 165 -52.58 0.26 -28.79
N HIS A 166 -51.54 0.35 -27.95
CA HIS A 166 -51.56 1.00 -26.64
C HIS A 166 -50.48 2.09 -26.53
N PRO A 167 -50.61 3.23 -27.25
CA PRO A 167 -49.58 4.26 -27.30
C PRO A 167 -49.24 4.85 -25.93
N LYS A 168 -50.23 4.98 -25.02
CA LYS A 168 -50.00 5.43 -23.64
C LYS A 168 -49.02 4.53 -22.89
N THR A 169 -49.15 3.20 -23.03
CA THR A 169 -48.21 2.24 -22.43
C THR A 169 -46.82 2.39 -23.04
N SER A 170 -46.72 2.57 -24.35
CA SER A 170 -45.43 2.82 -25.02
C SER A 170 -44.74 4.08 -24.50
N GLU A 171 -45.47 5.20 -24.43
CA GLU A 171 -44.94 6.49 -23.93
C GLU A 171 -44.44 6.40 -22.49
N LEU A 172 -45.17 5.67 -21.63
CA LEU A 172 -44.78 5.45 -20.25
C LEU A 172 -43.52 4.57 -20.14
N LEU A 173 -43.43 3.49 -20.91
CA LEU A 173 -42.24 2.63 -20.94
C LEU A 173 -41.00 3.40 -21.43
N ASP A 174 -41.15 4.26 -22.44
CA ASP A 174 -40.07 5.13 -22.92
C ASP A 174 -39.63 6.14 -21.84
N ALA A 175 -40.58 6.73 -21.11
CA ALA A 175 -40.29 7.66 -20.02
C ALA A 175 -39.62 6.97 -18.81
N MET A 176 -39.96 5.71 -18.55
CA MET A 176 -39.36 4.88 -17.50
C MET A 176 -37.90 4.51 -17.83
N ALA A 177 -37.53 4.44 -19.11
CA ALA A 177 -36.18 4.09 -19.56
C ALA A 177 -35.17 5.26 -19.45
N LYS A 178 -34.93 5.73 -18.21
CA LYS A 178 -34.06 6.88 -17.90
C LYS A 178 -32.82 6.50 -17.08
N PRO A 179 -31.66 7.17 -17.29
CA PRO A 179 -30.46 6.92 -16.50
C PRO A 179 -30.67 7.38 -15.05
N VAL A 180 -29.99 6.71 -14.12
CA VAL A 180 -30.09 6.97 -12.69
C VAL A 180 -28.69 6.99 -12.09
N ALA A 181 -28.42 7.89 -11.15
CA ALA A 181 -27.09 7.96 -10.52
C ALA A 181 -26.90 6.88 -9.46
N SER A 182 -27.92 6.66 -8.62
CA SER A 182 -27.86 5.80 -7.45
C SER A 182 -29.25 5.33 -7.05
N VAL A 183 -29.34 4.13 -6.48
CA VAL A 183 -30.57 3.65 -5.81
C VAL A 183 -30.85 4.41 -4.51
N LEU A 184 -29.85 5.08 -3.92
CA LEU A 184 -30.01 5.89 -2.71
C LEU A 184 -30.42 7.34 -2.99
N ALA A 185 -30.23 7.81 -4.22
CA ALA A 185 -30.55 9.18 -4.65
C ALA A 185 -31.81 9.24 -5.55
N SER A 186 -32.60 8.16 -5.59
CA SER A 186 -33.78 8.06 -6.44
C SER A 186 -35.07 8.22 -5.63
N PRO A 187 -36.05 9.00 -6.12
CA PRO A 187 -37.41 8.95 -5.58
C PRO A 187 -38.12 7.67 -6.03
N TYR A 188 -39.04 7.17 -5.20
CA TYR A 188 -39.86 5.98 -5.46
C TYR A 188 -41.34 6.20 -5.16
N TRP A 189 -42.24 5.56 -5.90
CA TRP A 189 -43.69 5.65 -5.72
C TRP A 189 -44.34 4.26 -5.72
N SER A 190 -45.41 4.11 -4.95
CA SER A 190 -46.16 2.85 -4.91
C SER A 190 -46.87 2.55 -6.23
N GLY A 191 -47.17 3.59 -7.02
CA GLY A 191 -47.93 3.52 -8.27
C GLY A 191 -49.42 3.22 -8.07
N LEU A 192 -49.74 2.35 -7.11
CA LEU A 192 -51.08 1.90 -6.75
C LEU A 192 -51.60 2.58 -5.48
N PRO A 193 -52.92 2.74 -5.33
CA PRO A 193 -53.55 3.27 -4.14
C PRO A 193 -53.76 2.20 -3.06
N PHE A 194 -53.78 2.64 -1.82
CA PHE A 194 -53.98 1.84 -0.61
C PHE A 194 -55.07 2.50 0.22
N ARG A 195 -55.83 1.73 1.00
CA ARG A 195 -56.68 2.29 2.05
C ARG A 195 -55.81 3.06 3.05
N PHE A 196 -56.44 4.00 3.72
CA PHE A 196 -55.87 4.76 4.81
C PHE A 196 -56.96 4.98 5.86
N GLY A 197 -57.36 3.87 6.49
CA GLY A 197 -58.53 3.82 7.38
C GLY A 197 -59.80 3.39 6.64
N GLU A 198 -60.97 3.75 7.16
CA GLU A 198 -62.26 3.27 6.63
C GLU A 198 -62.61 3.92 5.28
N ASP A 199 -62.54 5.25 5.18
CA ASP A 199 -63.10 6.03 4.07
C ASP A 199 -62.07 6.84 3.25
N GLN A 200 -60.78 6.62 3.46
CA GLN A 200 -59.70 7.37 2.80
C GLN A 200 -58.72 6.44 2.09
N TYR A 201 -58.03 6.97 1.07
CA TYR A 201 -57.04 6.27 0.28
C TYR A 201 -55.78 7.11 0.09
N VAL A 202 -54.63 6.45 -0.03
CA VAL A 202 -53.34 7.08 -0.25
C VAL A 202 -52.51 6.41 -1.34
N LYS A 203 -51.62 7.17 -1.96
CA LYS A 203 -50.41 6.65 -2.61
C LYS A 203 -49.19 6.94 -1.74
N TYR A 204 -48.21 6.05 -1.73
CA TYR A 204 -46.96 6.24 -1.00
C TYR A 204 -45.86 6.76 -1.93
N LYS A 205 -45.02 7.67 -1.42
CA LYS A 205 -43.83 8.19 -2.10
C LYS A 205 -42.64 8.17 -1.14
N ILE A 206 -41.46 7.89 -1.64
CA ILE A 206 -40.20 7.95 -0.91
C ILE A 206 -39.31 8.97 -1.61
N GLU A 207 -38.76 9.90 -0.84
CA GLU A 207 -37.93 10.99 -1.35
C GLU A 207 -36.53 10.93 -0.72
N PRO A 208 -35.46 10.92 -1.52
CA PRO A 208 -34.09 10.90 -0.99
C PRO A 208 -33.74 12.26 -0.36
N THR A 209 -32.88 12.26 0.65
CA THR A 209 -32.42 13.51 1.28
C THR A 209 -31.29 14.19 0.52
N PHE A 210 -30.80 13.58 -0.55
CA PHE A 210 -29.76 14.12 -1.41
C PHE A 210 -30.03 13.79 -2.87
N TYR A 211 -29.39 14.54 -3.77
CA TYR A 211 -29.52 14.40 -5.21
C TYR A 211 -28.15 14.14 -5.84
N LEU A 212 -28.15 13.35 -6.91
CA LEU A 212 -26.98 13.08 -7.74
C LEU A 212 -27.37 13.14 -9.22
N ASP A 213 -26.52 13.76 -10.03
CA ASP A 213 -26.73 13.81 -11.46
C ASP A 213 -26.59 12.41 -12.10
N PRO A 214 -27.57 11.96 -12.89
CA PRO A 214 -27.48 10.68 -13.58
C PRO A 214 -26.38 10.70 -14.65
N PRO A 215 -25.76 9.55 -14.95
CA PRO A 215 -24.72 9.47 -15.96
C PRO A 215 -25.25 9.86 -17.35
N THR A 216 -24.48 10.65 -18.09
CA THR A 216 -24.83 11.13 -19.44
C THR A 216 -24.63 10.08 -20.54
N HIS A 217 -23.88 9.02 -20.23
CA HIS A 217 -23.59 7.89 -21.11
C HIS A 217 -23.63 6.59 -20.31
N SER A 218 -23.75 5.44 -20.98
CA SER A 218 -23.72 4.14 -20.31
C SER A 218 -22.38 3.96 -19.58
N PRO A 219 -22.37 3.71 -18.27
CA PRO A 219 -21.14 3.38 -17.56
C PRO A 219 -20.48 2.10 -18.09
N ASN A 220 -19.15 2.01 -17.92
CA ASN A 220 -18.37 0.82 -18.30
C ASN A 220 -18.71 -0.39 -17.41
N ASP A 221 -19.03 -0.14 -16.14
CA ASP A 221 -19.55 -1.17 -15.24
C ASP A 221 -21.05 -1.37 -15.50
N PRO A 222 -21.48 -2.54 -16.03
CA PRO A 222 -22.89 -2.82 -16.27
C PRO A 222 -23.71 -2.95 -14.98
N SER A 223 -23.06 -3.03 -13.80
CA SER A 223 -23.69 -3.18 -12.48
C SER A 223 -23.36 -2.00 -11.54
N TYR A 224 -23.12 -0.81 -12.09
CA TYR A 224 -22.67 0.38 -11.34
C TYR A 224 -23.58 0.76 -10.16
N LEU A 225 -24.88 0.44 -10.19
CA LEU A 225 -25.80 0.77 -9.08
C LEU A 225 -25.54 -0.07 -7.83
N ALA A 226 -25.13 -1.33 -8.00
CA ALA A 226 -24.73 -2.20 -6.90
C ALA A 226 -23.40 -1.73 -6.28
N THR A 227 -22.45 -1.39 -7.14
CA THR A 227 -21.14 -0.84 -6.76
C THR A 227 -21.29 0.48 -5.99
N ASP A 228 -22.14 1.41 -6.48
CA ASP A 228 -22.42 2.68 -5.83
C ASP A 228 -23.12 2.49 -4.46
N LEU A 229 -24.16 1.65 -4.39
CA LEU A 229 -24.86 1.34 -3.14
C LEU A 229 -23.89 0.82 -2.06
N ASN A 230 -23.07 -0.17 -2.39
CA ASN A 230 -22.12 -0.76 -1.45
C ASN A 230 -21.06 0.26 -1.01
N THR A 231 -20.50 1.01 -1.97
CA THR A 231 -19.47 2.01 -1.69
C THR A 231 -19.99 3.10 -0.75
N ARG A 232 -21.22 3.58 -0.95
CA ARG A 232 -21.79 4.64 -0.09
C ARG A 232 -22.12 4.12 1.31
N LEU A 233 -22.82 2.99 1.42
CA LEU A 233 -23.22 2.48 2.73
C LEU A 233 -22.05 1.99 3.57
N LYS A 234 -20.90 1.66 2.96
CA LYS A 234 -19.66 1.42 3.72
C LYS A 234 -19.09 2.66 4.40
N ASN A 235 -19.41 3.85 3.91
CA ASN A 235 -18.77 5.10 4.32
C ASN A 235 -19.73 6.10 4.99
N SER A 236 -21.02 6.03 4.70
CA SER A 236 -22.00 7.00 5.19
C SER A 236 -23.39 6.39 5.32
N GLU A 237 -24.15 6.90 6.28
CA GLU A 237 -25.58 6.67 6.43
C GLU A 237 -26.36 7.28 5.25
N ALA A 238 -27.50 6.68 4.88
CA ALA A 238 -28.41 7.19 3.86
C ALA A 238 -29.82 7.36 4.42
N HIS A 239 -30.52 8.40 3.98
CA HIS A 239 -31.83 8.77 4.51
C HIS A 239 -32.85 8.93 3.39
N PHE A 240 -34.07 8.50 3.65
CA PHE A 240 -35.23 8.87 2.85
C PHE A 240 -36.36 9.41 3.72
N ARG A 241 -37.16 10.31 3.16
CA ARG A 241 -38.46 10.73 3.69
C ARG A 241 -39.54 9.84 3.10
N PHE A 242 -40.34 9.23 3.96
CA PHE A 242 -41.52 8.45 3.58
C PHE A 242 -42.77 9.32 3.63
N MET A 243 -43.47 9.41 2.51
CA MET A 243 -44.52 10.37 2.24
C MET A 243 -45.82 9.67 1.86
N ILE A 244 -46.96 10.30 2.17
CA ILE A 244 -48.29 9.91 1.66
C ILE A 244 -48.89 11.01 0.79
N GLN A 245 -49.68 10.62 -0.19
CA GLN A 245 -50.58 11.51 -0.94
C GLN A 245 -52.02 11.06 -0.69
N LEU A 246 -52.85 11.94 -0.14
CA LEU A 246 -54.27 11.67 0.16
C LEU A 246 -55.13 11.73 -1.12
N ARG A 247 -56.16 10.89 -1.21
CA ARG A 247 -57.14 10.98 -2.29
C ARG A 247 -58.11 12.14 -2.05
N THR A 248 -57.83 13.29 -2.67
CA THR A 248 -58.62 14.52 -2.49
C THR A 248 -59.69 14.73 -3.57
N VAL A 249 -59.44 14.26 -4.80
CA VAL A 249 -60.35 14.44 -5.95
C VAL A 249 -60.64 13.09 -6.61
N PRO A 250 -61.68 12.36 -6.16
CA PRO A 250 -62.00 11.00 -6.62
C PRO A 250 -62.00 10.78 -8.13
N GLU A 251 -62.47 11.76 -8.91
CA GLU A 251 -62.60 11.71 -10.37
C GLU A 251 -61.25 11.81 -11.10
N ARG A 252 -60.23 12.40 -10.45
CA ARG A 252 -58.86 12.54 -10.99
C ARG A 252 -57.86 11.60 -10.33
N MET A 253 -58.30 10.88 -9.31
CA MET A 253 -57.50 9.97 -8.50
C MET A 253 -58.21 8.60 -8.44
N PRO A 254 -58.30 7.90 -9.58
CA PRO A 254 -58.99 6.61 -9.67
C PRO A 254 -58.29 5.55 -8.81
N LEU A 255 -59.08 4.56 -8.39
CA LEU A 255 -58.59 3.46 -7.55
C LEU A 255 -58.11 2.24 -8.36
N ASP A 256 -58.50 2.13 -9.64
CA ASP A 256 -58.15 1.01 -10.52
C ASP A 256 -57.80 1.48 -11.95
N GLU A 257 -56.98 2.53 -12.03
CA GLU A 257 -56.35 3.02 -13.28
C GLU A 257 -54.91 3.45 -12.96
N ALA A 258 -54.00 2.49 -12.94
CA ALA A 258 -52.66 2.69 -12.39
C ALA A 258 -51.74 3.60 -13.23
N THR A 259 -52.10 3.93 -14.47
CA THR A 259 -51.34 4.90 -15.29
C THR A 259 -51.62 6.35 -14.92
N VAL A 260 -52.61 6.62 -14.07
CA VAL A 260 -52.97 7.98 -13.64
C VAL A 260 -52.07 8.45 -12.49
N VAL A 261 -51.23 9.45 -12.78
CA VAL A 261 -50.46 10.20 -11.78
C VAL A 261 -51.42 11.05 -10.94
N TRP A 262 -51.30 11.00 -9.62
CA TRP A 262 -52.05 11.88 -8.72
C TRP A 262 -51.33 13.24 -8.64
N PRO A 263 -51.92 14.32 -9.17
CA PRO A 263 -51.22 15.61 -9.26
C PRO A 263 -50.85 16.16 -7.87
N GLU A 264 -49.58 16.52 -7.68
CA GLU A 264 -49.08 17.01 -6.39
C GLU A 264 -49.68 18.37 -5.97
N ASP A 265 -50.20 19.16 -6.92
CA ASP A 265 -50.95 20.39 -6.65
C ASP A 265 -52.34 20.13 -6.03
N LEU A 266 -52.94 18.97 -6.34
CA LEU A 266 -54.22 18.54 -5.76
C LEU A 266 -54.04 17.68 -4.50
N SER A 267 -52.94 16.95 -4.40
CA SER A 267 -52.56 16.18 -3.22
C SER A 267 -51.05 16.28 -2.98
N PRO A 268 -50.60 17.30 -2.23
CA PRO A 268 -49.20 17.45 -1.87
C PRO A 268 -48.69 16.22 -1.08
N PRO A 269 -47.48 15.72 -1.36
CA PRO A 269 -46.86 14.68 -0.54
C PRO A 269 -46.65 15.16 0.91
N ILE A 270 -47.14 14.39 1.88
CA ILE A 270 -47.03 14.68 3.31
C ILE A 270 -46.02 13.74 3.95
N HIS A 271 -44.98 14.28 4.57
CA HIS A 271 -43.93 13.51 5.24
C HIS A 271 -44.45 12.87 6.53
N VAL A 272 -44.47 11.54 6.59
CA VAL A 272 -45.04 10.77 7.72
C VAL A 272 -44.04 9.92 8.50
N ALA A 273 -42.92 9.53 7.89
CA ALA A 273 -41.88 8.74 8.55
C ALA A 273 -40.53 8.93 7.86
N ASP A 274 -39.43 8.69 8.58
CA ASP A 274 -38.07 8.68 8.04
C ASP A 274 -37.60 7.22 7.86
N ILE A 275 -36.86 6.94 6.79
CA ILE A 275 -36.13 5.69 6.60
C ILE A 275 -34.65 6.00 6.77
N ILE A 276 -34.04 5.38 7.77
CA ILE A 276 -32.64 5.59 8.13
C ILE A 276 -31.87 4.31 7.82
N ILE A 277 -30.94 4.37 6.87
CA ILE A 277 -30.09 3.26 6.45
C ILE A 277 -28.69 3.47 7.03
N PRO A 278 -28.32 2.77 8.13
CA PRO A 278 -27.03 2.94 8.78
C PRO A 278 -25.86 2.48 7.89
N ILE A 279 -24.65 2.89 8.28
CA ILE A 279 -23.40 2.40 7.70
C ILE A 279 -23.35 0.87 7.81
N GLN A 280 -23.18 0.19 6.68
CA GLN A 280 -23.14 -1.27 6.59
C GLN A 280 -22.46 -1.76 5.30
N ASP A 281 -22.00 -3.01 5.32
CA ASP A 281 -21.54 -3.71 4.12
C ASP A 281 -22.70 -4.49 3.49
N THR A 282 -23.23 -4.01 2.36
CA THR A 282 -24.32 -4.72 1.67
C THR A 282 -23.87 -6.00 0.97
N SER A 283 -22.56 -6.22 0.87
CA SER A 283 -21.93 -7.46 0.40
C SER A 283 -21.60 -8.46 1.53
N ALA A 284 -21.99 -8.18 2.78
CA ALA A 284 -21.79 -9.10 3.89
C ALA A 284 -22.39 -10.49 3.59
N ARG A 285 -21.64 -11.56 3.96
CA ARG A 285 -22.03 -12.95 3.66
C ARG A 285 -23.46 -13.24 4.08
N GLY A 286 -24.24 -13.85 3.18
CA GLY A 286 -25.64 -14.18 3.42
C GLY A 286 -26.62 -13.02 3.23
N GLN A 287 -26.16 -11.76 3.10
CA GLN A 287 -27.04 -10.57 3.08
C GLN A 287 -27.87 -10.49 1.80
N ALA A 288 -27.22 -10.76 0.66
CA ALA A 288 -27.91 -10.90 -0.62
C ALA A 288 -28.91 -12.07 -0.59
N GLU A 289 -28.51 -13.23 -0.06
CA GLU A 289 -29.36 -14.42 0.07
C GLU A 289 -30.54 -14.18 1.02
N TYR A 290 -30.33 -13.47 2.13
CA TYR A 290 -31.39 -13.10 3.06
C TYR A 290 -32.45 -12.26 2.35
N GLY A 291 -32.05 -11.17 1.70
CA GLY A 291 -33.01 -10.34 0.96
C GLY A 291 -33.60 -11.02 -0.28
N GLU A 292 -32.89 -11.95 -0.91
CA GLU A 292 -33.48 -12.83 -1.92
C GLU A 292 -34.56 -13.71 -1.28
N ASN A 293 -34.33 -14.29 -0.10
CA ASN A 293 -35.27 -15.18 0.57
C ASN A 293 -36.47 -14.48 1.22
N LEU A 294 -36.39 -13.16 1.47
CA LEU A 294 -37.53 -12.36 1.90
C LEU A 294 -38.64 -12.39 0.84
N ALA A 295 -39.84 -12.81 1.27
CA ALA A 295 -41.06 -12.62 0.52
C ALA A 295 -41.57 -11.19 0.78
N MET A 296 -41.82 -10.44 -0.29
CA MET A 296 -42.37 -9.09 -0.21
C MET A 296 -43.69 -9.08 -0.97
N ASN A 297 -44.76 -8.65 -0.33
CA ASN A 297 -46.08 -8.56 -0.95
C ASN A 297 -46.85 -7.37 -0.37
N ILE A 298 -47.35 -6.48 -1.23
CA ILE A 298 -48.07 -5.27 -0.80
C ILE A 298 -49.35 -5.55 0.01
N TRP A 299 -49.85 -6.78 0.01
CA TRP A 299 -50.98 -7.20 0.85
C TRP A 299 -50.57 -7.67 2.25
N ARG A 300 -49.28 -7.73 2.57
CA ARG A 300 -48.81 -7.97 3.93
C ARG A 300 -48.82 -6.68 4.73
N VAL A 301 -50.03 -6.24 5.01
CA VAL A 301 -50.36 -4.99 5.70
C VAL A 301 -51.60 -5.22 6.56
N THR A 302 -51.95 -4.26 7.41
CA THR A 302 -53.22 -4.28 8.17
C THR A 302 -54.38 -3.80 7.31
N ALA A 303 -55.63 -4.03 7.76
CA ALA A 303 -56.84 -3.69 7.03
C ALA A 303 -56.92 -2.21 6.63
N GLU A 304 -56.41 -1.31 7.48
CA GLU A 304 -56.36 0.13 7.27
C GLU A 304 -55.46 0.54 6.11
N HIS A 305 -54.54 -0.33 5.71
CA HIS A 305 -53.57 -0.12 4.63
C HIS A 305 -53.78 -1.06 3.45
N ALA A 306 -54.92 -1.75 3.35
CA ALA A 306 -55.21 -2.67 2.25
C ALA A 306 -54.96 -2.04 0.87
N PRO A 307 -54.16 -2.66 -0.02
CA PRO A 307 -54.03 -2.22 -1.40
C PRO A 307 -55.36 -2.27 -2.14
N VAL A 308 -55.53 -1.42 -3.15
CA VAL A 308 -56.78 -1.33 -3.92
C VAL A 308 -56.49 -1.35 -5.41
N GLY A 309 -57.37 -1.99 -6.18
CA GLY A 309 -57.29 -2.12 -7.63
C GLY A 309 -56.87 -3.51 -8.08
N SER A 310 -57.24 -3.85 -9.31
CA SER A 310 -57.04 -5.16 -9.93
C SER A 310 -55.56 -5.54 -10.03
N ILE A 311 -54.66 -4.60 -10.31
CA ILE A 311 -53.20 -4.87 -10.32
C ILE A 311 -52.71 -5.22 -8.91
N ALA A 312 -53.28 -4.60 -7.88
CA ALA A 312 -52.99 -4.96 -6.50
C ALA A 312 -53.42 -6.41 -6.24
N ASP A 313 -54.64 -6.79 -6.61
CA ASP A 313 -55.13 -8.18 -6.49
C ASP A 313 -54.24 -9.18 -7.25
N ALA A 314 -53.76 -8.82 -8.45
CA ALA A 314 -52.82 -9.63 -9.21
C ALA A 314 -51.49 -9.82 -8.47
N ARG A 315 -50.90 -8.74 -7.93
CA ARG A 315 -49.67 -8.80 -7.13
C ARG A 315 -49.84 -9.66 -5.88
N ARG A 316 -51.03 -9.70 -5.27
CA ARG A 316 -51.33 -10.60 -4.14
C ARG A 316 -51.00 -12.05 -4.48
N VAL A 317 -51.55 -12.53 -5.60
CA VAL A 317 -51.44 -13.93 -6.03
C VAL A 317 -50.07 -14.22 -6.63
N VAL A 318 -49.62 -13.41 -7.58
CA VAL A 318 -48.37 -13.67 -8.34
C VAL A 318 -47.14 -13.62 -7.44
N TYR A 319 -47.04 -12.64 -6.54
CA TYR A 319 -45.87 -12.52 -5.66
C TYR A 319 -45.86 -13.62 -4.59
N ALA A 320 -47.03 -14.05 -4.09
CA ALA A 320 -47.14 -15.19 -3.18
C ALA A 320 -46.67 -16.49 -3.87
N ALA A 321 -47.20 -16.80 -5.06
CA ALA A 321 -46.81 -17.99 -5.82
C ALA A 321 -45.32 -18.00 -6.18
N SER A 322 -44.77 -16.84 -6.58
CA SER A 322 -43.35 -16.71 -6.88
C SER A 322 -42.45 -16.94 -5.67
N ALA A 323 -42.84 -16.40 -4.50
CA ALA A 323 -42.11 -16.59 -3.26
C ALA A 323 -42.13 -18.06 -2.81
N GLU A 324 -43.29 -18.72 -2.93
CA GLU A 324 -43.46 -20.14 -2.61
C GLU A 324 -42.57 -21.02 -3.50
N LEU A 325 -42.65 -20.89 -4.83
CA LEU A 325 -41.83 -21.66 -5.77
C LEU A 325 -40.34 -21.51 -5.46
N ARG A 326 -39.88 -20.28 -5.24
CA ARG A 326 -38.48 -19.99 -4.98
C ARG A 326 -38.00 -20.57 -3.64
N ARG A 327 -38.80 -20.44 -2.58
CA ARG A 327 -38.47 -21.03 -1.26
C ARG A 327 -38.39 -22.56 -1.36
N ASN A 328 -39.33 -23.17 -2.07
CA ASN A 328 -39.35 -24.62 -2.30
C ASN A 328 -38.10 -25.11 -3.05
N VAL A 329 -37.72 -24.43 -4.13
CA VAL A 329 -36.56 -24.82 -4.95
C VAL A 329 -35.23 -24.53 -4.24
N ASN A 330 -35.13 -23.42 -3.52
CA ASN A 330 -33.90 -23.04 -2.81
C ASN A 330 -33.72 -23.77 -1.46
N GLY A 331 -34.67 -24.60 -1.04
CA GLY A 331 -34.61 -25.32 0.24
C GLY A 331 -34.76 -24.40 1.47
N VAL A 332 -35.53 -23.32 1.34
CA VAL A 332 -35.79 -22.34 2.40
C VAL A 332 -37.14 -22.64 3.07
N PRO A 333 -37.25 -22.63 4.42
CA PRO A 333 -38.51 -22.87 5.11
C PRO A 333 -39.66 -21.99 4.60
N GLN A 334 -40.85 -22.57 4.47
CA GLN A 334 -42.08 -21.84 4.18
C GLN A 334 -42.57 -21.14 5.46
N GLY A 335 -42.31 -19.83 5.59
CA GLY A 335 -42.78 -19.02 6.71
C GLY A 335 -42.36 -17.57 6.60
N GLU A 336 -43.02 -16.69 7.36
CA GLU A 336 -42.50 -15.35 7.56
C GLU A 336 -41.41 -15.32 8.61
N PRO A 337 -40.38 -14.48 8.44
CA PRO A 337 -39.46 -14.21 9.52
C PRO A 337 -40.20 -13.46 10.63
N ASP A 338 -40.10 -13.96 11.86
CA ASP A 338 -40.59 -13.33 13.09
C ASP A 338 -39.54 -12.42 13.73
N THR A 339 -38.26 -12.67 13.46
CA THR A 339 -37.15 -11.83 13.91
C THR A 339 -36.40 -11.28 12.71
N PRO A 340 -36.12 -9.96 12.65
CA PRO A 340 -35.24 -9.42 11.62
C PRO A 340 -33.87 -10.07 11.75
N ARG A 341 -33.23 -10.38 10.61
CA ARG A 341 -31.81 -10.75 10.65
C ARG A 341 -31.05 -9.63 11.38
N PRO A 342 -30.28 -9.94 12.44
CA PRO A 342 -29.47 -8.92 13.08
C PRO A 342 -28.47 -8.37 12.07
N LEU A 343 -28.14 -7.08 12.19
CA LEU A 343 -26.95 -6.51 11.56
C LEU A 343 -25.74 -7.20 12.19
N ILE A 344 -25.40 -8.36 11.63
CA ILE A 344 -24.13 -8.99 11.84
C ILE A 344 -23.20 -8.15 10.97
N SER A 345 -22.49 -7.18 11.57
CA SER A 345 -21.14 -6.92 11.08
C SER A 345 -20.47 -8.29 11.14
N PRO A 346 -20.21 -8.95 10.00
CA PRO A 346 -19.42 -10.16 10.09
C PRO A 346 -18.19 -9.76 10.90
N ALA A 347 -17.89 -10.48 11.99
CA ALA A 347 -16.47 -10.78 12.14
C ALA A 347 -16.11 -11.34 10.78
N ASN A 348 -15.28 -10.61 10.01
CA ASN A 348 -15.00 -10.95 8.62
C ASN A 348 -14.88 -12.46 8.57
N ALA A 349 -15.78 -13.13 7.84
CA ALA A 349 -15.47 -14.48 7.44
C ALA A 349 -14.24 -14.26 6.56
N VAL A 350 -13.07 -14.32 7.19
CA VAL A 350 -11.79 -14.15 6.50
C VAL A 350 -11.82 -15.29 5.51
N ASP A 351 -11.92 -14.96 4.23
CA ASP A 351 -11.69 -15.95 3.20
C ASP A 351 -10.29 -16.50 3.48
N THR A 352 -10.26 -17.72 4.04
CA THR A 352 -9.02 -18.37 4.44
C THR A 352 -8.45 -19.23 3.31
N ASP A 353 -9.12 -19.26 2.16
CA ASP A 353 -8.69 -20.03 1.01
C ASP A 353 -7.52 -19.30 0.36
N ILE A 354 -6.33 -19.84 0.57
CA ILE A 354 -5.10 -19.29 0.02
C ILE A 354 -5.02 -19.69 -1.45
N VAL A 355 -5.08 -18.70 -2.35
CA VAL A 355 -4.99 -18.91 -3.81
C VAL A 355 -3.63 -18.52 -4.38
N ARG A 356 -2.83 -17.76 -3.63
CA ARG A 356 -1.44 -17.41 -3.95
C ARG A 356 -0.65 -17.17 -2.67
N ALA A 357 0.68 -17.17 -2.76
CA ALA A 357 1.58 -16.78 -1.69
C ALA A 357 2.59 -15.74 -2.17
N ALA A 358 3.24 -15.05 -1.24
CA ALA A 358 4.34 -14.15 -1.55
C ALA A 358 5.43 -14.20 -0.48
N ILE A 359 6.69 -14.07 -0.90
CA ILE A 359 7.85 -14.06 0.00
C ILE A 359 8.09 -12.63 0.52
N HIS A 360 8.32 -12.48 1.82
CA HIS A 360 8.59 -11.19 2.47
C HIS A 360 9.84 -11.29 3.37
N PRO A 361 10.72 -10.27 3.42
CA PRO A 361 10.68 -9.05 2.61
C PRO A 361 10.84 -9.36 1.10
N ALA A 362 10.21 -8.55 0.24
CA ALA A 362 10.31 -8.66 -1.21
C ALA A 362 11.74 -8.39 -1.71
N ILE A 363 12.49 -7.55 -0.98
CA ILE A 363 13.93 -7.32 -1.16
C ILE A 363 14.57 -7.41 0.23
N GLY A 364 15.19 -8.55 0.55
CA GLY A 364 15.90 -8.75 1.79
C GLY A 364 17.33 -8.23 1.73
N ILE A 365 17.80 -7.66 2.85
CA ILE A 365 19.13 -7.07 2.96
C ILE A 365 19.98 -7.88 3.94
N ALA A 366 20.98 -8.57 3.39
CA ALA A 366 22.06 -9.16 4.14
C ALA A 366 23.29 -8.24 4.08
N ARG A 367 24.20 -8.35 5.04
CA ARG A 367 25.46 -7.60 5.05
C ARG A 367 26.63 -8.49 5.35
N VAL A 368 27.75 -8.20 4.69
CA VAL A 368 29.01 -8.89 4.94
C VAL A 368 29.50 -8.62 6.36
N GLY A 369 30.21 -9.58 6.93
CA GLY A 369 30.87 -9.52 8.23
C GLY A 369 31.89 -10.65 8.33
N ASP A 370 33.04 -10.39 8.95
CA ASP A 370 34.16 -11.34 9.01
C ASP A 370 34.04 -12.38 10.12
N SER A 371 32.97 -12.34 10.93
CA SER A 371 32.68 -13.41 11.88
C SER A 371 32.34 -14.71 11.14
N ILE A 372 33.07 -15.77 11.48
CA ILE A 372 32.94 -17.08 10.82
C ILE A 372 31.57 -17.70 11.12
N ASN A 373 31.10 -17.61 12.36
CA ASN A 373 29.93 -18.36 12.83
C ASN A 373 28.80 -17.49 13.38
N GLU A 374 29.08 -16.26 13.81
CA GLU A 374 28.08 -15.43 14.46
C GLU A 374 27.42 -14.45 13.49
N PHE A 375 26.11 -14.28 13.66
CA PHE A 375 25.29 -13.36 12.87
C PHE A 375 24.13 -12.84 13.72
N PHE A 376 23.45 -11.82 13.21
CA PHE A 376 22.17 -11.34 13.74
C PHE A 376 21.16 -11.18 12.59
N ILE A 377 19.87 -11.22 12.90
CA ILE A 377 18.82 -10.99 11.91
C ILE A 377 18.68 -9.48 11.69
N GLY A 378 18.59 -9.06 10.42
CA GLY A 378 18.29 -7.67 10.08
C GLY A 378 16.92 -7.20 10.60
N PRO A 379 16.63 -5.90 10.52
CA PRO A 379 15.38 -5.33 11.01
C PRO A 379 14.15 -5.92 10.31
N GLU A 380 13.16 -6.34 11.12
CA GLU A 380 11.85 -6.82 10.65
C GLU A 380 10.71 -5.83 11.00
N VAL A 381 11.03 -4.74 11.69
CA VAL A 381 10.15 -3.61 12.00
C VAL A 381 10.93 -2.30 11.83
N VAL A 382 10.23 -1.20 11.55
CA VAL A 382 10.83 0.15 11.51
C VAL A 382 10.77 0.83 12.87
N ASP A 383 11.74 1.71 13.11
CA ASP A 383 11.78 2.63 14.26
C ASP A 383 11.65 1.92 15.63
N ALA A 384 12.07 0.65 15.70
CA ALA A 384 12.12 -0.09 16.94
C ALA A 384 12.91 0.71 17.99
N PRO A 385 12.39 0.85 19.23
CA PRO A 385 13.12 1.47 20.31
C PRO A 385 14.49 0.80 20.48
N ALA A 386 15.52 1.63 20.63
CA ALA A 386 16.85 1.16 20.97
C ALA A 386 16.82 0.23 22.20
N ASP A 387 17.41 -0.96 22.10
CA ASP A 387 17.56 -1.86 23.25
C ASP A 387 18.69 -1.36 24.15
N LEU A 388 18.34 -0.67 25.24
CA LEU A 388 19.32 -0.16 26.19
C LEU A 388 20.02 -1.25 27.02
N ASN A 389 19.52 -2.48 26.99
CA ASN A 389 20.21 -3.63 27.60
C ASN A 389 21.28 -4.19 26.66
N GLN A 390 21.27 -3.79 25.39
CA GLN A 390 22.28 -4.17 24.42
C GLN A 390 23.64 -3.66 24.91
N GLN A 391 24.51 -4.62 25.25
CA GLN A 391 25.86 -4.29 25.67
C GLN A 391 26.60 -3.62 24.51
N PRO A 392 27.54 -2.69 24.81
CA PRO A 392 28.53 -2.26 23.84
C PRO A 392 29.11 -3.44 23.05
N ASN A 393 29.41 -3.24 21.78
CA ASN A 393 30.06 -4.24 20.93
C ASN A 393 29.13 -5.41 20.51
N SER A 394 27.82 -5.19 20.44
CA SER A 394 26.83 -6.25 20.17
C SER A 394 26.88 -6.79 18.75
N TYR A 395 27.31 -5.95 17.80
CA TYR A 395 27.47 -6.27 16.37
C TYR A 395 28.76 -7.04 16.05
N ARG A 396 29.51 -7.43 17.07
CA ARG A 396 30.76 -8.17 16.94
C ARG A 396 30.74 -9.43 17.77
N ASP A 397 31.51 -10.43 17.35
CA ASP A 397 31.71 -11.64 18.11
C ASP A 397 32.79 -11.45 19.20
N ALA A 398 33.03 -12.50 19.99
CA ALA A 398 34.00 -12.48 21.08
C ALA A 398 35.47 -12.26 20.62
N THR A 399 35.77 -12.46 19.33
CA THR A 399 37.10 -12.19 18.75
C THR A 399 37.25 -10.74 18.28
N GLY A 400 36.14 -10.01 18.18
CA GLY A 400 36.08 -8.66 17.63
C GLY A 400 35.65 -8.60 16.16
N ALA A 401 35.49 -9.74 15.48
CA ALA A 401 35.01 -9.76 14.10
C ALA A 401 33.55 -9.27 14.00
N ILE A 402 33.22 -8.59 12.91
CA ILE A 402 31.86 -8.11 12.62
C ILE A 402 30.96 -9.30 12.35
N LYS A 403 29.86 -9.41 13.09
CA LYS A 403 28.80 -10.39 12.83
C LYS A 403 28.16 -10.11 11.47
N ARG A 404 27.88 -11.16 10.70
CA ARG A 404 27.10 -11.03 9.47
C ARG A 404 25.68 -10.56 9.81
N GLN A 405 25.09 -9.70 8.98
CA GLN A 405 23.65 -9.42 9.06
C GLN A 405 22.93 -10.38 8.12
N ALA A 406 22.01 -11.18 8.66
CA ALA A 406 21.22 -12.11 7.89
C ALA A 406 19.89 -11.50 7.43
N ALA A 407 19.44 -11.85 6.23
CA ALA A 407 18.08 -11.59 5.79
C ALA A 407 17.20 -12.80 6.12
N ARG A 408 16.13 -12.62 6.91
CA ARG A 408 15.13 -13.65 7.18
C ARG A 408 13.91 -13.45 6.28
N PHE A 409 13.49 -14.50 5.58
CA PHE A 409 12.36 -14.51 4.67
C PHE A 409 11.23 -15.39 5.19
N ARG A 410 10.01 -14.91 4.99
CA ARG A 410 8.73 -15.53 5.38
C ARG A 410 7.85 -15.66 4.14
N ILE A 411 6.89 -16.57 4.16
CA ILE A 411 5.88 -16.70 3.11
C ILE A 411 4.53 -16.37 3.72
N TYR A 412 3.76 -15.49 3.09
CA TYR A 412 2.38 -15.23 3.48
C TYR A 412 1.43 -15.74 2.40
N GLY A 413 0.35 -16.41 2.83
CA GLY A 413 -0.73 -16.85 1.96
C GLY A 413 -1.78 -15.75 1.83
N TYR A 414 -2.29 -15.56 0.61
CA TYR A 414 -3.29 -14.55 0.28
C TYR A 414 -4.54 -15.19 -0.32
N ASN A 415 -5.69 -14.63 0.04
CA ASN A 415 -6.96 -15.01 -0.54
C ASN A 415 -7.19 -14.36 -1.92
N ALA A 416 -8.33 -14.65 -2.54
CA ALA A 416 -8.66 -14.13 -3.87
C ALA A 416 -8.82 -12.61 -3.92
N ALA A 417 -9.11 -11.96 -2.78
CA ALA A 417 -9.17 -10.51 -2.63
C ALA A 417 -7.78 -9.87 -2.43
N GLY A 418 -6.73 -10.67 -2.27
CA GLY A 418 -5.38 -10.19 -2.02
C GLY A 418 -5.10 -9.84 -0.56
N GLU A 419 -5.95 -10.27 0.36
CA GLU A 419 -5.77 -10.06 1.81
C GLU A 419 -4.88 -11.17 2.39
N VAL A 420 -4.10 -10.81 3.42
CA VAL A 420 -3.21 -11.77 4.11
C VAL A 420 -4.05 -12.72 4.96
N VAL A 421 -3.95 -14.02 4.69
CA VAL A 421 -4.65 -15.06 5.45
C VAL A 421 -3.84 -15.52 6.66
N ARG A 422 -2.55 -15.86 6.45
CA ARG A 422 -1.61 -16.33 7.48
C ARG A 422 -0.18 -16.41 6.92
N GLU A 423 0.80 -16.50 7.82
CA GLU A 423 2.15 -16.99 7.47
C GLU A 423 2.09 -18.50 7.15
N LEU A 424 2.78 -18.90 6.08
CA LEU A 424 2.96 -20.29 5.69
C LEU A 424 4.26 -20.83 6.28
N THR A 425 4.14 -21.93 7.01
CA THR A 425 5.24 -22.63 7.68
C THR A 425 5.09 -24.13 7.44
N PRO A 426 6.08 -24.96 7.79
CA PRO A 426 5.94 -26.42 7.72
C PRO A 426 4.79 -27.00 8.56
N ASP A 427 4.11 -26.22 9.41
CA ASP A 427 2.90 -26.67 10.13
C ASP A 427 1.64 -26.68 9.24
N ASN A 428 1.64 -25.93 8.14
CA ASN A 428 0.45 -25.69 7.34
C ASN A 428 0.67 -25.71 5.81
N ALA A 429 1.92 -25.84 5.36
CA ALA A 429 2.28 -25.96 3.96
C ALA A 429 3.60 -26.74 3.80
N ASP A 430 3.76 -27.44 2.68
CA ASP A 430 5.06 -27.96 2.26
C ASP A 430 5.83 -26.84 1.55
N ILE A 431 7.05 -26.55 2.01
CA ILE A 431 7.84 -25.42 1.54
C ILE A 431 9.24 -25.91 1.17
N VAL A 432 9.67 -25.59 -0.05
CA VAL A 432 11.07 -25.70 -0.48
C VAL A 432 11.53 -24.34 -0.96
N TRP A 433 12.52 -23.77 -0.27
CA TRP A 433 13.16 -22.52 -0.65
C TRP A 433 14.23 -22.78 -1.69
N THR A 434 14.42 -21.84 -2.62
CA THR A 434 15.52 -21.84 -3.58
C THR A 434 16.08 -20.43 -3.73
N VAL A 435 17.39 -20.28 -3.54
CA VAL A 435 18.10 -19.02 -3.66
C VAL A 435 19.20 -19.16 -4.70
N HIS A 436 19.35 -18.16 -5.58
CA HIS A 436 20.44 -18.07 -6.55
C HIS A 436 21.08 -16.69 -6.45
N VAL A 437 22.28 -16.60 -5.87
CA VAL A 437 23.05 -15.34 -5.80
C VAL A 437 24.28 -15.40 -6.69
N ALA A 438 24.69 -14.25 -7.22
CA ALA A 438 25.94 -14.11 -7.97
C ALA A 438 26.56 -12.72 -7.76
N ASN A 439 27.85 -12.59 -8.05
CA ASN A 439 28.54 -11.32 -8.17
C ASN A 439 28.98 -11.12 -9.62
N ARG A 440 28.50 -10.05 -10.26
CA ARG A 440 28.82 -9.71 -11.66
C ARG A 440 29.57 -8.39 -11.80
N LYS A 441 30.08 -7.81 -10.72
CA LYS A 441 30.76 -6.50 -10.75
C LYS A 441 31.93 -6.47 -11.73
N ALA A 442 32.78 -7.51 -11.73
CA ALA A 442 33.94 -7.61 -12.59
C ALA A 442 33.58 -7.88 -14.07
N GLU A 443 32.43 -8.53 -14.32
CA GLU A 443 31.88 -8.80 -15.65
C GLU A 443 31.19 -7.57 -16.26
N TRP A 444 30.84 -6.57 -15.46
CA TRP A 444 30.01 -5.43 -15.88
C TRP A 444 30.80 -4.24 -16.44
N TYR A 445 30.07 -3.18 -16.78
CA TYR A 445 30.62 -1.90 -17.22
C TYR A 445 31.21 -1.12 -16.05
N GLN A 446 32.11 -0.20 -16.38
CA GLN A 446 32.66 0.74 -15.42
C GLN A 446 31.58 1.65 -14.84
N PHE A 447 31.72 2.02 -13.57
CA PHE A 447 30.95 3.10 -12.95
C PHE A 447 31.78 4.39 -12.96
N GLN A 448 31.21 5.48 -13.47
CA GLN A 448 31.83 6.81 -13.41
C GLN A 448 30.85 7.84 -12.82
N TYR A 449 29.59 7.80 -13.25
CA TYR A 449 28.44 8.53 -12.71
C TYR A 449 27.15 7.78 -13.05
N ALA A 450 26.03 8.17 -12.46
CA ALA A 450 24.71 7.62 -12.81
C ALA A 450 24.35 7.96 -14.26
N LEU A 451 23.96 6.96 -15.06
CA LEU A 451 23.73 7.14 -16.51
C LEU A 451 22.35 7.72 -16.85
N ASP A 452 21.46 7.86 -15.88
CA ASP A 452 20.08 8.32 -16.05
C ASP A 452 19.86 9.78 -15.63
N ILE A 453 20.90 10.47 -15.16
CA ILE A 453 20.82 11.90 -14.85
C ILE A 453 20.90 12.76 -16.12
N PRO A 454 20.27 13.94 -16.16
CA PRO A 454 20.31 14.84 -17.31
C PRO A 454 21.73 15.21 -17.77
N GLU A 455 22.65 15.38 -16.82
CA GLU A 455 24.05 15.74 -17.08
C GLU A 455 24.79 14.65 -17.88
N ALA A 456 24.45 13.38 -17.68
CA ALA A 456 25.10 12.25 -18.37
C ALA A 456 24.75 12.20 -19.87
N VAL A 457 23.57 12.68 -20.28
CA VAL A 457 23.10 12.59 -21.68
C VAL A 457 24.04 13.32 -22.64
N ASN A 458 24.58 14.46 -22.21
CA ASN A 458 25.44 15.32 -23.04
C ASN A 458 26.93 15.23 -22.67
N ALA A 459 27.30 14.38 -21.70
CA ALA A 459 28.69 14.23 -21.31
C ALA A 459 29.52 13.62 -22.45
N PRO A 460 30.71 14.15 -22.76
CA PRO A 460 31.52 13.69 -23.89
C PRO A 460 32.04 12.25 -23.75
N ASP A 461 31.97 11.69 -22.55
CA ASP A 461 32.49 10.38 -22.16
C ASP A 461 31.41 9.47 -21.54
N ASN A 462 30.14 9.70 -21.91
CA ASN A 462 28.98 8.93 -21.46
C ASN A 462 28.90 7.49 -22.01
N ALA A 463 29.96 6.99 -22.63
CA ALA A 463 30.06 5.63 -23.16
C ALA A 463 31.01 4.79 -22.30
N PHE A 464 30.50 4.25 -21.21
CA PHE A 464 31.29 3.49 -20.24
C PHE A 464 31.72 2.14 -20.81
N THR A 465 33.01 1.85 -20.74
CA THR A 465 33.58 0.58 -21.22
C THR A 465 33.38 -0.54 -20.22
N LEU A 466 33.62 -1.78 -20.64
CA LEU A 466 33.64 -2.95 -19.76
C LEU A 466 34.81 -2.88 -18.76
N ARG A 467 34.58 -3.29 -17.51
CA ARG A 467 35.66 -3.67 -16.58
C ARG A 467 36.37 -4.90 -17.11
N ASN A 468 37.65 -5.09 -16.78
CA ASN A 468 38.48 -6.20 -17.29
C ASN A 468 38.45 -6.33 -18.83
N PRO A 469 38.69 -5.25 -19.60
CA PRO A 469 38.42 -5.23 -21.04
C PRO A 469 39.29 -6.21 -21.86
N THR A 470 40.39 -6.72 -21.29
CA THR A 470 41.28 -7.69 -21.93
C THR A 470 40.75 -9.13 -21.89
N VAL A 471 39.78 -9.43 -21.01
CA VAL A 471 39.24 -10.78 -20.82
C VAL A 471 38.15 -11.06 -21.85
N LYS A 472 38.43 -11.99 -22.78
CA LYS A 472 37.51 -12.36 -23.87
C LYS A 472 36.33 -13.21 -23.41
N ASP A 473 36.59 -14.22 -22.57
CA ASP A 473 35.55 -15.08 -22.00
C ASP A 473 34.99 -14.42 -20.73
N ARG A 474 33.98 -13.56 -20.92
CA ARG A 474 33.40 -12.72 -19.86
C ARG A 474 32.78 -13.52 -18.72
N LYS A 475 32.29 -14.73 -18.98
CA LYS A 475 31.63 -15.58 -17.97
C LYS A 475 32.57 -15.95 -16.82
N LYS A 476 33.89 -15.95 -17.06
CA LYS A 476 34.92 -16.20 -16.05
C LYS A 476 35.03 -15.11 -14.99
N LEU A 477 34.50 -13.91 -15.28
CA LEU A 477 34.51 -12.77 -14.38
C LEU A 477 33.32 -12.76 -13.41
N ALA A 478 32.24 -13.49 -13.74
CA ALA A 478 31.08 -13.62 -12.88
C ALA A 478 31.33 -14.73 -11.85
N ILE A 479 31.15 -14.40 -10.57
CA ILE A 479 31.13 -15.41 -9.50
C ILE A 479 29.70 -15.90 -9.38
N ASP A 480 29.43 -17.07 -9.96
CA ASP A 480 28.11 -17.68 -10.00
C ASP A 480 28.17 -19.15 -9.50
N PRO A 481 27.87 -19.40 -8.22
CA PRO A 481 27.80 -20.75 -7.65
C PRO A 481 26.55 -21.54 -8.05
N GLY A 482 25.59 -20.92 -8.76
CA GLY A 482 24.29 -21.52 -9.09
C GLY A 482 23.31 -21.57 -7.90
N PRO A 483 22.07 -22.04 -8.12
CA PRO A 483 21.04 -22.09 -7.08
C PRO A 483 21.36 -23.11 -5.98
N ARG A 484 20.81 -22.88 -4.78
CA ARG A 484 20.76 -23.81 -3.65
C ARG A 484 19.35 -23.89 -3.11
N SER A 485 18.94 -25.06 -2.65
CA SER A 485 17.60 -25.29 -2.10
C SER A 485 17.68 -25.85 -0.67
N ILE A 486 16.68 -25.50 0.15
CA ILE A 486 16.59 -25.93 1.55
C ILE A 486 15.11 -26.05 1.97
N PHE A 487 14.83 -26.98 2.88
CA PHE A 487 13.50 -27.23 3.42
C PHE A 487 13.61 -27.78 4.85
N GLY A 488 12.50 -27.76 5.60
CA GLY A 488 12.46 -28.25 6.98
C GLY A 488 12.86 -27.19 8.02
N ARG A 489 12.92 -27.60 9.29
CA ARG A 489 13.17 -26.72 10.45
C ARG A 489 14.58 -26.90 10.97
N ASN A 490 15.20 -25.81 11.44
CA ASN A 490 16.53 -25.82 12.05
C ASN A 490 17.60 -26.49 11.17
N VAL A 491 17.50 -26.32 9.85
CA VAL A 491 18.50 -26.88 8.93
C VAL A 491 19.61 -25.86 8.75
N SER A 492 20.82 -26.25 9.11
CA SER A 492 22.01 -25.42 9.00
C SER A 492 23.25 -26.29 8.77
N GLY A 493 24.28 -25.73 8.14
CA GLY A 493 25.46 -26.49 7.72
C GLY A 493 25.18 -27.44 6.53
N GLY A 494 26.23 -28.04 5.97
CA GLY A 494 26.13 -28.85 4.74
C GLY A 494 26.70 -28.10 3.52
N ALA A 495 27.41 -28.83 2.66
CA ALA A 495 28.04 -28.24 1.47
C ALA A 495 27.00 -27.84 0.42
N GLU A 496 25.87 -28.54 0.38
CA GLU A 496 24.70 -28.31 -0.46
C GLU A 496 23.89 -27.05 -0.09
N HIS A 497 24.23 -26.38 1.02
CA HIS A 497 23.59 -25.14 1.46
C HIS A 497 24.55 -23.93 1.40
N ARG A 498 25.77 -24.14 0.91
CA ARG A 498 26.81 -23.12 0.77
C ARG A 498 26.96 -22.69 -0.68
N PHE A 499 27.18 -21.40 -0.87
CA PHE A 499 27.50 -20.78 -2.16
C PHE A 499 29.02 -20.69 -2.34
N ASP A 500 29.74 -21.79 -2.13
CA ASP A 500 31.20 -21.89 -2.07
C ASP A 500 31.83 -22.54 -3.32
N THR A 501 31.07 -22.66 -4.41
CA THR A 501 31.53 -23.24 -5.69
C THR A 501 31.73 -22.20 -6.80
N GLY A 502 31.40 -20.94 -6.54
CA GLY A 502 31.57 -19.84 -7.51
C GLY A 502 33.04 -19.51 -7.70
N THR A 503 33.45 -19.25 -8.93
CA THR A 503 34.87 -18.96 -9.24
C THR A 503 35.05 -17.65 -9.97
N PHE A 504 36.16 -16.98 -9.72
CA PHE A 504 36.61 -15.79 -10.42
C PHE A 504 37.92 -16.06 -11.17
N GLN A 505 38.00 -15.65 -12.44
CA GLN A 505 39.23 -15.69 -13.22
C GLN A 505 39.29 -14.51 -14.19
N ALA A 506 40.21 -13.58 -13.95
CA ALA A 506 40.55 -12.49 -14.87
C ALA A 506 41.93 -12.69 -15.49
N ALA A 507 43.00 -12.15 -14.89
CA ALA A 507 44.36 -12.24 -15.43
C ALA A 507 45.11 -13.51 -14.98
N ALA A 508 44.72 -14.13 -13.87
CA ALA A 508 45.36 -15.35 -13.37
C ALA A 508 45.10 -16.59 -14.24
N ASP A 509 46.11 -17.46 -14.35
CA ASP A 509 46.03 -18.72 -15.11
C ASP A 509 45.03 -19.72 -14.51
N GLN A 510 44.87 -19.71 -13.18
CA GLN A 510 43.96 -20.59 -12.46
C GLN A 510 42.82 -19.76 -11.83
N PRO A 511 41.58 -20.27 -11.86
CA PRO A 511 40.46 -19.61 -11.17
C PRO A 511 40.62 -19.69 -9.64
N VAL A 512 40.13 -18.66 -8.95
CA VAL A 512 40.01 -18.66 -7.49
C VAL A 512 38.55 -18.90 -7.09
N THR A 513 38.33 -19.67 -6.03
CA THR A 513 36.98 -19.90 -5.47
C THR A 513 36.61 -18.76 -4.53
N VAL A 514 35.42 -18.20 -4.69
CA VAL A 514 34.91 -17.08 -3.90
C VAL A 514 33.55 -17.45 -3.30
N PRO A 515 33.48 -17.74 -2.00
CA PRO A 515 32.21 -18.01 -1.33
C PRO A 515 31.33 -16.76 -1.26
N LEU A 516 30.06 -16.88 -1.64
CA LEU A 516 29.09 -15.76 -1.63
C LEU A 516 28.10 -15.80 -0.46
N GLY A 517 28.17 -16.82 0.39
CA GLY A 517 27.28 -16.98 1.54
C GLY A 517 26.74 -18.39 1.72
N GLU A 518 25.62 -18.49 2.45
CA GLU A 518 24.93 -19.75 2.76
C GLU A 518 23.45 -19.52 3.11
N ILE A 519 22.64 -20.58 3.02
CA ILE A 519 21.23 -20.61 3.44
C ILE A 519 21.03 -21.53 4.63
N GLN A 520 20.11 -21.15 5.52
CA GLN A 520 19.68 -21.90 6.69
C GLN A 520 18.16 -21.80 6.84
N THR A 521 17.55 -22.64 7.70
CA THR A 521 16.17 -22.46 8.16
C THR A 521 16.08 -22.35 9.68
N ASP A 522 15.21 -21.47 10.17
CA ASP A 522 14.95 -21.31 11.60
C ASP A 522 14.00 -22.40 12.16
N GLU A 523 13.62 -22.28 13.44
CA GLU A 523 12.73 -23.26 14.06
C GLU A 523 11.34 -23.32 13.42
N ASN A 524 10.94 -22.28 12.67
CA ASN A 524 9.68 -22.17 11.94
C ASN A 524 9.81 -22.51 10.45
N GLY A 525 10.99 -22.97 10.00
CA GLY A 525 11.24 -23.26 8.59
C GLY A 525 11.34 -22.01 7.71
N ARG A 526 11.50 -20.83 8.30
CA ARG A 526 11.75 -19.57 7.59
C ARG A 526 13.16 -19.59 7.04
N LEU A 527 13.35 -19.07 5.83
CA LEU A 527 14.68 -19.00 5.22
C LEU A 527 15.51 -17.91 5.90
N ILE A 528 16.73 -18.24 6.29
CA ILE A 528 17.76 -17.29 6.70
C ILE A 528 18.85 -17.32 5.62
N PHE A 529 19.15 -16.16 5.04
CA PHE A 529 20.26 -15.99 4.11
C PHE A 529 21.39 -15.20 4.77
N LEU A 530 22.60 -15.75 4.71
CA LEU A 530 23.84 -15.12 5.17
C LEU A 530 24.72 -14.82 3.95
N GLY A 531 25.19 -13.57 3.84
CA GLY A 531 26.10 -13.16 2.77
C GLY A 531 27.55 -13.61 2.96
N GLY A 532 28.43 -13.06 2.11
CA GLY A 532 29.89 -13.23 2.19
C GLY A 532 30.52 -12.67 3.48
N HIS A 533 31.84 -12.82 3.58
CA HIS A 533 32.62 -12.44 4.77
C HIS A 533 33.36 -11.10 4.62
N GLY A 534 33.09 -10.34 3.55
CA GLY A 534 33.70 -9.04 3.28
C GLY A 534 35.07 -9.15 2.64
N LYS A 535 35.40 -10.31 2.04
CA LYS A 535 36.68 -10.55 1.39
C LYS A 535 36.74 -9.87 0.02
N ALA A 536 37.84 -9.15 -0.24
CA ALA A 536 38.20 -8.63 -1.56
C ALA A 536 39.68 -8.90 -1.84
N ALA A 537 40.02 -9.24 -3.09
CA ALA A 537 41.40 -9.49 -3.50
C ALA A 537 41.59 -9.41 -5.02
N SER A 538 42.85 -9.35 -5.46
CA SER A 538 43.26 -9.65 -6.83
C SER A 538 44.07 -10.95 -6.87
N PRO A 539 43.73 -11.93 -7.73
CA PRO A 539 44.49 -13.17 -7.87
C PRO A 539 45.93 -12.99 -8.38
N THR A 540 46.25 -11.86 -9.03
CA THR A 540 47.60 -11.55 -9.54
C THR A 540 48.29 -10.42 -8.78
N ASP A 541 47.75 -10.01 -7.63
CA ASP A 541 48.21 -8.84 -6.86
C ASP A 541 48.23 -7.54 -7.69
N ALA A 542 47.27 -7.40 -8.61
CA ALA A 542 47.08 -6.19 -9.39
C ALA A 542 46.76 -4.98 -8.49
N PRO A 543 47.22 -3.77 -8.84
CA PRO A 543 46.96 -2.58 -8.03
C PRO A 543 45.45 -2.31 -7.92
N VAL A 544 45.00 -1.99 -6.71
CA VAL A 544 43.59 -1.64 -6.44
C VAL A 544 43.19 -0.28 -7.05
N TYR A 545 44.16 0.59 -7.30
CA TYR A 545 43.99 1.89 -7.92
C TYR A 545 45.20 2.21 -8.81
N ASP A 546 44.92 2.73 -10.01
CA ASP A 546 45.90 3.19 -10.98
C ASP A 546 45.82 4.72 -11.11
N PRO A 547 46.82 5.48 -10.63
CA PRO A 547 46.81 6.94 -10.70
C PRO A 547 46.88 7.50 -12.13
N GLU A 548 47.42 6.74 -13.09
CA GLU A 548 47.46 7.12 -14.50
C GLU A 548 46.12 6.85 -15.21
N ASN A 549 45.24 6.08 -14.57
CA ASN A 549 43.87 5.82 -15.02
C ASN A 549 42.89 6.12 -13.87
N PRO A 550 42.60 7.41 -13.58
CA PRO A 550 41.81 7.81 -12.42
C PRO A 550 40.41 7.16 -12.29
N PRO A 551 39.69 6.79 -13.38
CA PRO A 551 38.47 5.98 -13.29
C PRO A 551 38.64 4.61 -12.64
N SER A 552 39.86 4.09 -12.50
CA SER A 552 40.15 2.79 -11.87
C SER A 552 39.69 2.68 -10.42
N PHE A 553 39.48 3.81 -9.73
CA PHE A 553 39.03 3.88 -8.34
C PHE A 553 37.80 3.02 -8.00
N ASN A 554 36.79 3.03 -8.87
CA ASN A 554 35.59 2.19 -8.71
C ASN A 554 35.63 0.93 -9.58
N ASN A 555 36.73 0.71 -10.32
CA ASN A 555 36.78 -0.15 -11.49
C ASN A 555 38.08 -0.97 -11.55
N ALA A 556 38.57 -1.45 -10.41
CA ALA A 556 39.83 -2.18 -10.33
C ALA A 556 39.78 -3.46 -11.18
N ASN A 557 40.70 -3.59 -12.14
CA ASN A 557 40.82 -4.78 -13.00
C ASN A 557 41.52 -5.90 -12.22
N ASP A 558 41.16 -7.15 -12.50
CA ASP A 558 41.61 -8.36 -11.81
C ASP A 558 41.20 -8.45 -10.33
N TRP A 559 40.29 -7.58 -9.87
CA TRP A 559 39.74 -7.63 -8.51
C TRP A 559 38.37 -8.32 -8.45
N TYR A 560 38.11 -8.96 -7.31
CA TYR A 560 36.79 -9.44 -6.89
C TYR A 560 36.45 -9.00 -5.46
N ASP A 561 35.17 -9.04 -5.13
CA ASP A 561 34.67 -9.04 -3.76
C ASP A 561 33.56 -10.10 -3.58
N ASP A 562 33.11 -10.32 -2.36
CA ASP A 562 32.11 -11.34 -2.00
C ASP A 562 30.72 -10.76 -1.67
N THR A 563 30.45 -9.52 -2.08
CA THR A 563 29.07 -9.04 -2.17
C THR A 563 28.33 -9.77 -3.28
N SER A 564 27.00 -9.80 -3.25
CA SER A 564 26.20 -10.50 -4.25
C SER A 564 24.74 -10.08 -4.17
N ASP A 565 23.95 -10.50 -5.14
CA ASP A 565 22.50 -10.43 -5.07
C ASP A 565 21.85 -11.51 -5.93
N GLY A 566 20.57 -11.76 -5.72
CA GLY A 566 19.80 -12.60 -6.64
C GLY A 566 18.43 -13.04 -6.10
N PRO A 567 17.68 -13.80 -6.91
CA PRO A 567 16.32 -14.18 -6.58
C PRO A 567 16.24 -15.17 -5.41
N VAL A 568 15.19 -14.98 -4.61
CA VAL A 568 14.70 -15.90 -3.59
C VAL A 568 13.32 -16.39 -4.04
N THR A 569 13.19 -17.70 -4.24
CA THR A 569 11.98 -18.35 -4.74
C THR A 569 11.58 -19.47 -3.81
N ALA A 570 10.32 -19.92 -3.88
CA ALA A 570 9.85 -21.08 -3.15
C ALA A 570 8.80 -21.83 -3.95
N THR A 571 8.78 -23.15 -3.81
CA THR A 571 7.63 -23.98 -4.17
C THR A 571 6.81 -24.25 -2.92
N VAL A 572 5.51 -23.99 -2.98
CA VAL A 572 4.60 -24.17 -1.84
C VAL A 572 3.42 -25.03 -2.24
N SER A 573 3.11 -26.05 -1.44
CA SER A 573 1.85 -26.78 -1.55
C SER A 573 1.08 -26.80 -0.23
N ILE A 574 -0.24 -26.62 -0.32
CA ILE A 574 -1.17 -26.72 0.81
C ILE A 574 -2.07 -27.92 0.54
N ASN A 575 -2.09 -28.90 1.44
CA ASN A 575 -2.84 -30.15 1.26
C ASN A 575 -2.57 -30.86 -0.08
N GLY A 576 -1.32 -30.82 -0.56
CA GLY A 576 -0.90 -31.39 -1.84
C GLY A 576 -1.25 -30.57 -3.08
N ILE A 577 -1.85 -29.38 -2.93
CA ILE A 577 -2.17 -28.47 -4.03
C ILE A 577 -1.08 -27.40 -4.11
N SER A 578 -0.39 -27.32 -5.25
CA SER A 578 0.60 -26.27 -5.51
C SER A 578 -0.08 -24.91 -5.67
N ILE A 579 0.46 -23.89 -4.99
CA ILE A 579 0.00 -22.50 -5.11
C ILE A 579 1.09 -21.63 -5.76
N PRO A 580 0.73 -20.63 -6.58
CA PRO A 580 1.70 -19.70 -7.14
C PRO A 580 2.33 -18.85 -6.03
N VAL A 581 3.64 -18.66 -6.10
CA VAL A 581 4.42 -17.88 -5.11
C VAL A 581 5.13 -16.73 -5.81
N GLU A 582 4.86 -15.51 -5.39
CA GLU A 582 5.63 -14.34 -5.81
C GLU A 582 7.02 -14.37 -5.18
N SER A 583 8.05 -14.28 -6.02
CA SER A 583 9.45 -14.29 -5.60
C SER A 583 9.85 -13.04 -4.83
N ALA A 584 10.94 -13.15 -4.09
CA ALA A 584 11.68 -12.04 -3.51
C ALA A 584 13.09 -11.97 -4.11
N TRP A 585 13.90 -11.05 -3.60
CA TRP A 585 15.30 -10.88 -3.92
C TRP A 585 16.11 -10.73 -2.64
N VAL A 586 17.39 -11.10 -2.67
CA VAL A 586 18.33 -10.79 -1.60
C VAL A 586 19.47 -9.94 -2.15
N VAL A 587 19.89 -8.92 -1.40
CA VAL A 587 21.06 -8.09 -1.69
C VAL A 587 22.04 -8.20 -0.51
N VAL A 588 23.30 -8.50 -0.81
CA VAL A 588 24.39 -8.53 0.15
C VAL A 588 25.19 -7.24 0.04
N ALA A 589 25.06 -6.40 1.06
CA ALA A 589 25.67 -5.09 1.13
C ALA A 589 26.93 -5.05 2.01
N PRO A 590 27.71 -3.95 1.95
CA PRO A 590 28.71 -3.62 2.97
C PRO A 590 28.14 -3.58 4.40
N PRO A 591 29.00 -3.63 5.44
CA PRO A 591 28.57 -3.42 6.83
C PRO A 591 27.85 -2.08 7.02
N ASN A 592 26.94 -2.02 7.99
CA ASN A 592 26.36 -0.77 8.46
C ASN A 592 27.10 -0.31 9.72
N TYR A 593 27.92 0.75 9.61
CA TYR A 593 28.69 1.25 10.75
C TYR A 593 27.89 2.18 11.68
N ALA A 594 26.62 2.44 11.36
CA ALA A 594 25.66 3.08 12.27
C ALA A 594 24.28 2.41 12.11
N PRO A 595 24.11 1.18 12.64
CA PRO A 595 22.92 0.33 12.44
C PRO A 595 21.58 1.03 12.66
N ASP A 596 21.51 1.87 13.69
CA ASP A 596 20.28 2.54 14.14
C ASP A 596 20.08 3.94 13.52
N VAL A 597 21.02 4.41 12.68
CA VAL A 597 20.93 5.72 12.04
C VAL A 597 20.29 5.60 10.66
N VAL A 598 19.16 6.28 10.50
CA VAL A 598 18.41 6.38 9.24
C VAL A 598 18.86 7.63 8.50
N SER A 599 19.12 7.51 7.19
CA SER A 599 19.43 8.68 6.38
C SER A 599 18.19 9.49 6.05
N TRP A 600 18.37 10.66 5.45
CA TRP A 600 17.24 11.51 5.10
C TRP A 600 16.29 10.83 4.09
N ARG A 601 16.83 10.27 2.99
CA ARG A 601 16.07 9.47 2.03
C ARG A 601 16.51 8.00 2.05
N THR A 602 15.57 7.12 2.39
CA THR A 602 15.77 5.67 2.42
C THR A 602 15.46 5.05 1.05
N MET A 603 15.92 3.82 0.82
CA MET A 603 15.54 3.05 -0.38
C MET A 603 14.03 2.80 -0.45
N TYR A 604 13.38 2.62 0.70
CA TYR A 604 11.92 2.51 0.76
C TYR A 604 11.23 3.79 0.25
N ASP A 605 11.68 4.97 0.68
CA ASP A 605 11.11 6.25 0.24
C ASP A 605 11.25 6.44 -1.28
N LEU A 606 12.44 6.12 -1.83
CA LEU A 606 12.70 6.19 -3.26
C LEU A 606 11.77 5.25 -4.04
N MET A 607 11.64 3.99 -3.61
CA MET A 607 10.79 3.03 -4.28
C MET A 607 9.31 3.43 -4.23
N CYS A 608 8.83 3.96 -3.10
CA CYS A 608 7.48 4.52 -3.02
C CYS A 608 7.25 5.63 -4.04
N ASP A 609 8.21 6.55 -4.21
CA ASP A 609 8.13 7.59 -5.25
C ASP A 609 8.09 6.99 -6.66
N VAL A 610 8.92 5.98 -6.95
CA VAL A 610 8.88 5.26 -8.24
C VAL A 610 7.50 4.67 -8.51
N TYR A 611 6.90 4.02 -7.52
CA TYR A 611 5.61 3.34 -7.69
C TYR A 611 4.44 4.31 -7.77
N VAL A 612 4.49 5.44 -7.08
CA VAL A 612 3.53 6.54 -7.26
C VAL A 612 3.64 7.11 -8.67
N ASN A 613 4.86 7.39 -9.16
CA ASN A 613 5.08 7.88 -10.51
C ASN A 613 4.69 6.87 -11.60
N ALA A 614 4.79 5.56 -11.31
CA ALA A 614 4.33 4.49 -12.20
C ALA A 614 2.81 4.23 -12.13
N GLY A 615 2.08 4.85 -11.19
CA GLY A 615 0.65 4.64 -10.99
C GLY A 615 0.28 3.32 -10.27
N TRP A 616 1.25 2.64 -9.64
CA TRP A 616 1.02 1.43 -8.85
C TRP A 616 0.70 1.71 -7.38
N MET A 617 1.08 2.89 -6.89
CA MET A 617 0.70 3.40 -5.57
C MET A 617 0.07 4.78 -5.73
N SER A 618 -0.69 5.22 -4.74
CA SER A 618 -1.26 6.57 -4.70
C SER A 618 -0.56 7.39 -3.62
N MET A 619 -0.29 8.66 -3.93
CA MET A 619 0.09 9.63 -2.91
C MET A 619 -1.09 9.80 -1.92
N PRO A 620 -0.85 9.85 -0.60
CA PRO A 620 -1.91 10.11 0.36
C PRO A 620 -2.58 11.47 0.11
N GLU A 621 -3.91 11.51 0.02
CA GLU A 621 -4.65 12.78 -0.08
C GLU A 621 -4.56 13.62 1.20
N MET A 622 -4.47 12.93 2.34
CA MET A 622 -4.36 13.50 3.68
C MET A 622 -3.21 12.80 4.43
N PRO A 623 -1.93 13.15 4.14
CA PRO A 623 -0.78 12.57 4.83
C PRO A 623 -0.90 12.71 6.35
N SER A 624 -0.44 11.70 7.07
CA SER A 624 -0.28 11.72 8.52
C SER A 624 0.92 12.58 8.91
N PHE A 625 0.75 13.44 9.92
CA PHE A 625 1.87 14.18 10.45
C PHE A 625 2.95 13.25 11.00
N THR A 626 2.56 12.24 11.80
CA THR A 626 3.53 11.35 12.45
C THR A 626 4.16 10.32 11.52
N LYS A 627 3.45 9.84 10.49
CA LYS A 627 3.93 8.76 9.60
C LYS A 627 4.57 9.26 8.31
N ASP A 628 4.08 10.36 7.74
CA ASP A 628 4.51 10.81 6.41
C ASP A 628 5.39 12.08 6.46
N ILE A 629 5.17 12.97 7.42
CA ILE A 629 5.83 14.30 7.48
C ILE A 629 6.97 14.32 8.49
N LEU A 630 6.68 13.94 9.74
CA LEU A 630 7.61 14.01 10.86
C LEU A 630 8.90 13.20 10.61
N PRO A 631 8.88 11.99 10.01
CA PRO A 631 10.11 11.26 9.73
C PRO A 631 11.06 12.01 8.79
N LEU A 632 10.55 12.73 7.78
CA LEU A 632 11.37 13.55 6.87
C LEU A 632 12.13 14.66 7.61
N LEU A 633 11.53 15.19 8.68
CA LEU A 633 12.13 16.24 9.51
C LEU A 633 13.09 15.64 10.54
N GLN A 634 12.65 14.61 11.27
CA GLN A 634 13.43 13.97 12.34
C GLN A 634 14.70 13.30 11.84
N ARG A 635 14.71 12.75 10.61
CA ARG A 635 15.92 12.16 10.02
C ARG A 635 17.05 13.17 9.83
N LEU A 636 16.76 14.46 9.65
CA LEU A 636 17.80 15.51 9.67
C LEU A 636 18.49 15.58 11.04
N GLY A 637 17.71 15.52 12.12
CA GLY A 637 18.23 15.44 13.49
C GLY A 637 18.89 14.10 13.79
N GLY A 638 18.43 12.99 13.20
CA GLY A 638 19.04 11.66 13.33
C GLY A 638 20.47 11.61 12.81
N LEU A 639 20.82 12.39 11.78
CA LEU A 639 22.17 12.49 11.24
C LEU A 639 23.18 13.17 12.20
N GLN A 640 22.74 13.75 13.33
CA GLN A 640 23.63 14.36 14.34
C GLN A 640 24.70 13.40 14.89
N TRP A 641 24.40 12.10 14.86
CA TRP A 641 25.26 11.05 15.42
C TRP A 641 26.46 10.71 14.54
N VAL A 642 26.40 11.09 13.27
CA VAL A 642 27.36 10.68 12.23
C VAL A 642 27.92 11.86 11.44
N ASN A 643 27.36 13.07 11.58
CA ASN A 643 27.88 14.29 10.98
C ASN A 643 27.69 15.51 11.90
N LYS A 644 28.79 16.23 12.14
CA LYS A 644 28.82 17.37 13.07
C LYS A 644 28.03 18.59 12.58
N GLY A 645 27.95 18.82 11.27
CA GLY A 645 27.17 19.92 10.72
C GLY A 645 25.68 19.75 11.01
N PHE A 646 25.14 18.55 10.81
CA PHE A 646 23.77 18.21 11.20
C PHE A 646 23.55 18.34 12.71
N ALA A 647 24.52 17.89 13.53
CA ALA A 647 24.43 18.02 14.98
C ALA A 647 24.32 19.46 15.47
N ALA A 648 25.00 20.40 14.81
CA ALA A 648 25.02 21.80 15.24
C ALA A 648 23.71 22.57 15.00
N TYR A 649 22.82 22.06 14.14
CA TYR A 649 21.62 22.79 13.73
C TYR A 649 20.31 22.02 13.96
N PHE A 650 20.33 20.70 13.75
CA PHE A 650 19.18 19.81 13.93
C PHE A 650 19.28 18.90 15.17
N GLY A 651 20.41 18.95 15.89
CA GLY A 651 20.63 18.16 17.10
C GLY A 651 19.74 18.57 18.27
N LYS A 652 19.83 17.80 19.36
CA LYS A 652 19.09 18.09 20.60
C LYS A 652 19.39 19.51 21.09
N GLY A 653 18.35 20.29 21.39
CA GLY A 653 18.50 21.66 21.90
C GLY A 653 18.91 22.71 20.85
N CYS A 654 19.12 22.31 19.59
CA CYS A 654 19.47 23.23 18.50
C CYS A 654 18.22 23.91 17.89
N PRO A 655 18.39 24.96 17.05
CA PRO A 655 17.27 25.73 16.51
C PRO A 655 16.18 24.92 15.80
N MET A 656 16.56 23.87 15.05
CA MET A 656 15.64 22.98 14.35
C MET A 656 15.63 21.56 14.95
N ASP A 657 15.55 21.48 16.28
CA ASP A 657 15.34 20.21 17.00
C ASP A 657 13.93 19.67 16.77
N PHE A 658 13.78 18.75 15.81
CA PHE A 658 12.52 18.07 15.49
C PHE A 658 12.12 16.98 16.50
N THR A 659 12.75 16.95 17.67
CA THR A 659 12.29 16.20 18.85
C THR A 659 11.69 17.09 19.92
N ASN A 660 11.78 18.43 19.77
CA ASN A 660 11.26 19.39 20.73
C ASN A 660 9.71 19.45 20.69
N PRO A 661 9.00 19.08 21.76
CA PRO A 661 7.53 19.06 21.77
C PRO A 661 6.90 20.43 21.48
N SER A 662 7.55 21.53 21.88
CA SER A 662 7.06 22.89 21.61
C SER A 662 7.14 23.26 20.13
N LEU A 663 8.14 22.78 19.41
CA LEU A 663 8.23 22.95 17.96
C LEU A 663 7.20 22.04 17.27
N LEU A 664 7.14 20.76 17.64
CA LEU A 664 6.23 19.78 17.04
C LEU A 664 4.75 20.15 17.23
N THR A 665 4.38 20.74 18.37
CA THR A 665 3.02 21.28 18.58
C THR A 665 2.66 22.34 17.53
N LYS A 666 3.60 23.21 17.16
CA LYS A 666 3.37 24.24 16.12
C LYS A 666 3.33 23.63 14.73
N LEU A 667 4.18 22.65 14.45
CA LEU A 667 4.29 22.00 13.14
C LEU A 667 3.13 21.07 12.82
N SER A 668 2.54 20.44 13.84
CA SER A 668 1.39 19.55 13.72
C SER A 668 0.04 20.27 13.81
N PHE A 669 0.03 21.54 14.28
CA PHE A 669 -1.18 22.32 14.45
C PHE A 669 -2.00 22.38 13.16
N LYS A 670 -3.30 22.10 13.30
CA LYS A 670 -4.31 22.23 12.26
C LYS A 670 -5.54 22.93 12.85
N PRO A 671 -6.11 23.95 12.18
CA PRO A 671 -7.33 24.60 12.66
C PRO A 671 -8.53 23.62 12.70
N GLU A 672 -9.46 23.84 13.63
CA GLU A 672 -10.66 23.00 13.79
C GLU A 672 -11.60 23.13 12.59
N GLN A 673 -11.81 24.36 12.10
CA GLN A 673 -12.59 24.63 10.89
C GLN A 673 -11.70 25.09 9.75
N ALA A 674 -12.04 24.71 8.52
CA ALA A 674 -11.29 25.11 7.33
C ALA A 674 -11.26 26.63 7.10
N THR A 675 -12.17 27.38 7.73
CA THR A 675 -12.24 28.84 7.67
C THR A 675 -11.38 29.56 8.70
N ASP A 676 -10.86 28.84 9.70
CA ASP A 676 -10.08 29.44 10.78
C ASP A 676 -8.65 29.76 10.30
N PRO A 677 -8.06 30.88 10.77
CA PRO A 677 -6.69 31.21 10.41
C PRO A 677 -5.71 30.22 11.05
N ASP A 678 -4.77 29.71 10.25
CA ASP A 678 -3.68 28.87 10.74
C ASP A 678 -2.46 29.74 11.12
N PRO A 679 -2.15 29.91 12.41
CA PRO A 679 -1.06 30.77 12.88
C PRO A 679 0.34 30.23 12.59
N TYR A 680 0.46 28.96 12.18
CA TYR A 680 1.75 28.30 11.93
C TYR A 680 1.96 27.89 10.47
N SER A 681 0.98 28.14 9.59
CA SER A 681 1.09 27.90 8.14
C SER A 681 2.36 28.49 7.52
N GLU A 682 2.74 29.71 7.88
CA GLU A 682 3.97 30.36 7.36
C GLU A 682 5.26 29.77 7.95
N LEU A 683 5.23 29.26 9.19
CA LEU A 683 6.36 28.50 9.75
C LEU A 683 6.58 27.21 8.94
N ARG A 684 5.50 26.48 8.65
CA ARG A 684 5.57 25.27 7.81
C ARG A 684 6.06 25.61 6.40
N ARG A 685 5.59 26.71 5.82
CA ARG A 685 6.03 27.21 4.51
C ARG A 685 7.51 27.53 4.49
N ALA A 686 8.03 28.20 5.51
CA ALA A 686 9.46 28.49 5.64
C ALA A 686 10.30 27.21 5.71
N ILE A 687 9.82 26.17 6.40
CA ILE A 687 10.48 24.86 6.45
C ILE A 687 10.47 24.20 5.07
N LEU A 688 9.32 24.14 4.37
CA LEU A 688 9.25 23.61 3.01
C LEU A 688 10.21 24.33 2.06
N HIS A 689 10.26 25.67 2.10
CA HIS A 689 11.17 26.46 1.26
C HIS A 689 12.63 26.34 1.67
N SER A 690 12.93 25.74 2.83
CA SER A 690 14.30 25.39 3.20
C SER A 690 14.76 24.12 2.48
N PHE A 691 13.86 23.29 1.94
CA PHE A 691 14.20 22.11 1.16
C PHE A 691 14.40 22.42 -0.33
N ARG A 692 15.33 21.68 -0.93
CA ARG A 692 15.61 21.72 -2.37
C ARG A 692 14.45 21.12 -3.16
N PRO A 693 13.84 21.87 -4.10
CA PRO A 693 12.75 21.34 -4.91
C PRO A 693 13.23 20.21 -5.83
N LEU A 694 12.30 19.36 -6.28
CA LEU A 694 12.58 18.24 -7.20
C LEU A 694 13.34 18.69 -8.47
N LYS A 695 12.97 19.85 -9.02
CA LYS A 695 13.56 20.44 -10.22
C LYS A 695 14.00 21.88 -9.92
N PRO A 696 15.22 22.09 -9.40
CA PRO A 696 15.72 23.45 -9.17
C PRO A 696 15.93 24.18 -10.50
N SER A 697 15.47 25.43 -10.57
CA SER A 697 15.61 26.30 -11.76
C SER A 697 16.92 27.07 -11.81
N VAL A 698 17.62 27.15 -10.68
CA VAL A 698 18.92 27.80 -10.53
C VAL A 698 19.89 26.76 -10.00
N ALA A 699 21.07 26.69 -10.59
CA ALA A 699 22.12 25.90 -10.03
C ALA A 699 22.65 26.55 -8.76
N GLU A 700 22.72 25.78 -7.69
CA GLU A 700 23.34 26.22 -6.45
C GLU A 700 24.78 25.73 -6.43
N PRO A 701 25.75 26.65 -6.35
CA PRO A 701 27.13 26.27 -6.11
C PRO A 701 27.19 25.38 -4.87
N VAL A 702 28.01 24.33 -4.94
CA VAL A 702 28.23 23.42 -3.81
C VAL A 702 28.85 24.13 -2.59
N THR A 703 29.33 25.36 -2.79
CA THR A 703 29.82 26.28 -1.77
C THR A 703 28.72 27.15 -1.15
N TRP A 704 27.45 27.04 -1.54
CA TRP A 704 26.30 27.70 -0.92
C TRP A 704 25.19 26.73 -0.43
N PRO A 705 25.49 25.59 0.23
CA PRO A 705 24.51 24.61 0.67
C PRO A 705 23.74 25.10 1.92
N HIS A 706 23.03 26.22 1.82
CA HIS A 706 22.11 26.67 2.86
C HIS A 706 20.76 25.95 2.79
N ILE A 707 20.50 25.24 1.69
CA ILE A 707 19.23 24.57 1.38
C ILE A 707 19.34 23.07 1.66
N TRP A 708 18.32 22.53 2.32
CA TRP A 708 18.24 21.17 2.83
C TRP A 708 17.84 20.17 1.74
N PRO A 709 18.24 18.90 1.91
CA PRO A 709 19.22 18.44 2.88
C PRO A 709 20.65 18.82 2.47
N TRP A 710 21.56 18.92 3.44
CA TRP A 710 22.98 19.22 3.20
C TRP A 710 23.76 17.98 2.73
N ILE A 711 23.25 17.34 1.67
CA ILE A 711 23.75 16.09 1.11
C ILE A 711 24.07 16.32 -0.38
N TYR A 712 25.19 15.75 -0.85
CA TYR A 712 25.58 15.83 -2.27
C TYR A 712 24.57 15.14 -3.19
N GLY A 713 24.51 15.59 -4.44
CA GLY A 713 23.68 14.99 -5.49
C GLY A 713 24.49 14.12 -6.47
N ASP A 714 23.80 13.39 -7.33
CA ASP A 714 24.38 12.38 -8.23
C ASP A 714 25.46 12.94 -9.18
N ALA A 715 25.40 14.23 -9.51
CA ALA A 715 26.34 14.88 -10.42
C ALA A 715 27.62 15.36 -9.73
N PHE A 716 27.64 15.40 -8.38
CA PHE A 716 28.77 15.95 -7.64
C PHE A 716 30.07 15.19 -7.94
N GLY A 717 31.15 15.96 -8.16
CA GLY A 717 32.48 15.42 -8.43
C GLY A 717 32.72 14.98 -9.88
N SER A 718 31.67 14.76 -10.67
CA SER A 718 31.80 14.36 -12.09
C SER A 718 31.51 15.49 -13.07
N PHE A 719 30.75 16.50 -12.66
CA PHE A 719 30.29 17.62 -13.49
C PHE A 719 30.68 18.98 -12.88
N PRO A 720 30.56 20.09 -13.64
CA PRO A 720 30.82 21.43 -13.11
C PRO A 720 30.03 21.73 -11.83
N GLU A 721 30.66 22.38 -10.85
CA GLU A 721 30.11 22.67 -9.50
C GLU A 721 28.90 23.63 -9.51
N ASN A 722 28.59 24.24 -10.64
CA ASN A 722 27.41 25.05 -10.89
C ASN A 722 26.31 24.27 -11.65
N GLY A 723 26.29 22.94 -11.56
CA GLY A 723 25.20 22.09 -12.04
C GLY A 723 24.10 21.91 -10.99
N THR A 724 22.85 21.73 -11.44
CA THR A 724 21.68 21.51 -10.58
C THR A 724 21.67 20.15 -9.90
N GLY A 725 22.33 19.13 -10.46
CA GLY A 725 22.43 17.78 -9.87
C GLY A 725 23.53 17.59 -8.82
N ASN A 726 24.29 18.64 -8.45
CA ASN A 726 25.39 18.53 -7.47
C ASN A 726 24.94 18.40 -6.01
N MET A 727 23.67 18.72 -5.72
CA MET A 727 23.09 18.66 -4.38
C MET A 727 21.80 17.86 -4.43
N LEU A 728 21.50 17.14 -3.35
CA LEU A 728 20.36 16.26 -3.27
C LEU A 728 19.03 17.03 -3.32
N THR A 729 18.11 16.60 -4.18
CA THR A 729 16.76 17.15 -4.32
C THR A 729 15.72 16.28 -3.62
N MET A 730 14.58 16.87 -3.23
CA MET A 730 13.39 16.09 -2.90
C MET A 730 12.92 15.23 -4.07
N THR A 731 12.30 14.10 -3.77
CA THR A 731 11.49 13.35 -4.74
C THR A 731 10.14 14.05 -4.99
N GLY A 732 9.40 13.60 -6.02
CA GLY A 732 8.07 14.14 -6.32
C GLY A 732 7.08 13.88 -5.18
N LEU A 733 7.12 12.66 -4.62
CA LEU A 733 6.30 12.25 -3.49
C LEU A 733 6.60 13.05 -2.21
N GLN A 734 7.88 13.22 -1.84
CA GLN A 734 8.27 14.03 -0.68
C GLN A 734 7.80 15.48 -0.83
N GLN A 735 8.01 16.08 -1.99
CA GLN A 735 7.56 17.46 -2.26
C GLN A 735 6.02 17.56 -2.20
N GLY A 736 5.29 16.59 -2.74
CA GLY A 736 3.84 16.52 -2.69
C GLY A 736 3.29 16.44 -1.26
N ILE A 737 3.86 15.56 -0.42
CA ILE A 737 3.50 15.39 0.99
C ILE A 737 3.72 16.68 1.78
N LEU A 738 4.89 17.30 1.67
CA LEU A 738 5.19 18.55 2.38
C LEU A 738 4.33 19.72 1.87
N GLN A 739 3.97 19.74 0.59
CA GLN A 739 3.05 20.73 0.05
C GLN A 739 1.63 20.56 0.62
N HIS A 740 1.15 19.33 0.79
CA HIS A 740 -0.12 19.03 1.48
C HIS A 740 -0.08 19.50 2.94
N TRP A 741 1.00 19.23 3.66
CA TRP A 741 1.23 19.70 5.02
C TRP A 741 1.17 21.22 5.17
N VAL A 742 1.89 21.97 4.32
CA VAL A 742 1.87 23.44 4.35
C VAL A 742 0.48 23.98 4.03
N ASN A 743 -0.26 23.34 3.12
CA ASN A 743 -1.61 23.73 2.71
C ASN A 743 -2.71 23.28 3.70
N GLY A 744 -2.36 22.71 4.86
CA GLY A 744 -3.34 22.26 5.87
C GLY A 744 -4.07 20.96 5.50
N LYS A 745 -3.66 20.28 4.43
CA LYS A 745 -4.22 19.00 3.95
C LYS A 745 -3.48 17.83 4.57
N PHE A 746 -3.54 17.68 5.88
CA PHE A 746 -2.90 16.58 6.60
C PHE A 746 -3.70 16.17 7.83
N ILE A 747 -3.39 15.01 8.39
CA ILE A 747 -3.96 14.50 9.64
C ILE A 747 -3.01 14.91 10.77
N ASN A 748 -3.50 15.70 11.72
CA ASN A 748 -2.79 15.93 12.97
C ASN A 748 -3.03 14.74 13.91
N ASP A 749 -2.14 13.76 13.86
CA ASP A 749 -2.13 12.59 14.74
C ASP A 749 -0.95 12.62 15.72
N TRP A 750 -0.29 13.77 15.87
CA TRP A 750 0.81 13.94 16.82
C TRP A 750 0.29 14.20 18.22
N THR A 751 0.89 13.54 19.20
CA THR A 751 0.63 13.75 20.62
C THR A 751 1.95 13.91 21.37
N THR A 752 1.88 14.39 22.61
CA THR A 752 3.04 14.43 23.51
C THR A 752 3.37 13.07 24.12
N GLU A 753 2.51 12.08 23.92
CA GLU A 753 2.74 10.70 24.38
C GLU A 753 3.72 10.00 23.43
N THR A 754 4.65 9.24 24.01
CA THR A 754 5.54 8.39 23.21
C THR A 754 4.69 7.28 22.57
N PRO A 755 4.63 7.16 21.23
CA PRO A 755 3.84 6.13 20.59
C PRO A 755 4.37 4.74 20.96
N THR A 756 3.46 3.78 21.15
CA THR A 756 3.85 2.38 21.30
C THR A 756 4.23 1.85 19.92
N VAL A 757 5.53 1.70 19.67
CA VAL A 757 6.07 1.14 18.41
C VAL A 757 6.33 -0.36 18.60
N PRO A 758 5.97 -1.21 17.63
CA PRO A 758 6.24 -2.64 17.72
C PRO A 758 7.75 -2.90 17.80
N THR A 759 8.16 -3.74 18.74
CA THR A 759 9.55 -4.19 18.91
C THR A 759 9.84 -5.51 18.16
N SER A 760 8.79 -6.17 17.68
CA SER A 760 8.89 -7.39 16.86
C SER A 760 7.73 -7.47 15.87
N ILE A 761 7.92 -8.25 14.81
CA ILE A 761 6.89 -8.44 13.78
C ILE A 761 5.62 -9.11 14.32
N ASP A 762 5.72 -9.91 15.38
CA ASP A 762 4.58 -10.58 16.00
C ASP A 762 3.63 -9.59 16.70
N GLN A 763 4.11 -8.38 17.02
CA GLN A 763 3.28 -7.29 17.56
C GLN A 763 2.57 -6.48 16.47
N VAL A 764 2.93 -6.69 15.19
CA VAL A 764 2.31 -6.03 14.04
C VAL A 764 1.08 -6.84 13.63
N PRO A 765 -0.08 -6.21 13.37
CA PRO A 765 -1.26 -6.92 12.89
C PRO A 765 -0.95 -7.73 11.64
N LEU A 766 -1.45 -8.97 11.55
CA LEU A 766 -1.13 -9.92 10.47
C LEU A 766 -1.24 -9.32 9.06
N ALA A 767 -2.31 -8.54 8.81
CA ALA A 767 -2.54 -7.89 7.51
C ALA A 767 -1.45 -6.86 7.13
N GLN A 768 -0.73 -6.33 8.12
CA GLN A 768 0.32 -5.31 7.94
C GLN A 768 1.73 -5.91 7.96
N GLN A 769 1.91 -7.14 8.46
CA GLN A 769 3.22 -7.77 8.59
C GLN A 769 4.02 -7.83 7.28
N PRO A 770 3.43 -8.21 6.12
CA PRO A 770 4.18 -8.23 4.85
C PRO A 770 4.76 -6.86 4.48
N ASN A 771 3.96 -5.80 4.55
CA ASN A 771 4.40 -4.45 4.24
C ASN A 771 5.44 -3.94 5.25
N MET A 772 5.28 -4.27 6.54
CA MET A 772 6.27 -3.93 7.56
C MET A 772 7.63 -4.58 7.26
N LEU A 773 7.65 -5.85 6.85
CA LEU A 773 8.89 -6.55 6.48
C LEU A 773 9.55 -5.90 5.26
N ASP A 774 8.76 -5.61 4.22
CA ASP A 774 9.25 -4.94 3.00
C ASP A 774 9.85 -3.56 3.32
N GLN A 775 9.17 -2.80 4.18
CA GLN A 775 9.64 -1.50 4.64
C GLN A 775 10.89 -1.60 5.51
N ALA A 776 10.88 -2.45 6.54
CA ALA A 776 11.97 -2.56 7.51
C ALA A 776 13.30 -2.96 6.85
N ALA A 777 13.26 -3.87 5.88
CA ALA A 777 14.44 -4.28 5.13
C ALA A 777 15.10 -3.12 4.39
N LEU A 778 14.32 -2.15 3.89
CA LEU A 778 14.77 -1.04 3.05
C LEU A 778 14.91 0.30 3.79
N HIS A 779 14.32 0.43 4.98
CA HIS A 779 14.36 1.63 5.82
C HIS A 779 15.79 2.01 6.20
N TYR A 780 16.64 1.01 6.43
CA TYR A 780 18.06 1.18 6.71
C TYR A 780 18.94 0.96 5.47
N CYS A 781 18.43 1.28 4.27
CA CYS A 781 19.22 1.40 3.05
C CYS A 781 19.19 2.84 2.51
N LEU A 782 20.30 3.31 1.96
CA LEU A 782 20.40 4.68 1.46
C LEU A 782 19.81 4.82 0.06
N ALA A 783 19.20 5.97 -0.22
CA ALA A 783 18.83 6.39 -1.56
C ALA A 783 19.11 7.87 -1.83
N ASP A 784 19.99 8.50 -1.04
CA ASP A 784 20.36 9.89 -1.20
C ASP A 784 21.12 10.12 -2.52
N THR A 785 22.44 9.91 -2.54
CA THR A 785 23.29 10.10 -3.72
C THR A 785 23.67 8.77 -4.36
N PHE A 786 23.60 8.64 -5.68
CA PHE A 786 24.07 7.47 -6.42
C PHE A 786 25.41 7.73 -7.12
N HIS A 787 26.51 7.68 -6.35
CA HIS A 787 27.90 7.85 -6.83
C HIS A 787 28.94 6.81 -6.33
N PRO A 788 28.68 5.49 -6.39
CA PRO A 788 27.46 4.81 -6.82
C PRO A 788 26.40 4.67 -5.71
N GLY A 789 26.74 4.92 -4.44
CA GLY A 789 25.89 4.59 -3.28
C GLY A 789 26.52 3.46 -2.45
N CYS A 790 25.83 3.00 -1.40
CA CYS A 790 26.38 1.97 -0.50
C CYS A 790 25.87 0.56 -0.80
N GLU A 791 24.56 0.31 -0.65
CA GLU A 791 23.97 -1.03 -0.82
C GLU A 791 23.58 -1.31 -2.27
N MET A 792 22.94 -0.32 -2.91
CA MET A 792 22.37 -0.36 -4.25
C MET A 792 22.55 1.01 -4.91
N THR A 793 22.22 1.13 -6.20
CA THR A 793 22.42 2.37 -6.97
C THR A 793 21.23 2.75 -7.84
N TRP A 794 21.41 3.77 -8.68
CA TRP A 794 20.39 4.44 -9.50
C TRP A 794 19.47 3.52 -10.31
N PRO A 795 19.81 2.29 -10.78
CA PRO A 795 18.86 1.39 -11.41
C PRO A 795 17.58 1.18 -10.58
N MET A 796 17.68 1.20 -9.25
CA MET A 796 16.54 1.00 -8.36
C MET A 796 15.45 2.08 -8.50
N ARG A 797 15.75 3.24 -9.11
CA ARG A 797 14.76 4.30 -9.37
C ARG A 797 13.99 4.14 -10.69
N HIS A 798 14.13 3.00 -11.36
CA HIS A 798 13.45 2.72 -12.64
C HIS A 798 12.33 1.70 -12.46
N ALA A 799 11.10 2.08 -12.82
CA ALA A 799 9.93 1.21 -12.69
C ALA A 799 10.05 -0.10 -13.50
N SER A 800 10.83 -0.10 -14.59
CA SER A 800 11.09 -1.28 -15.42
C SER A 800 11.77 -2.42 -14.65
N MET A 801 12.48 -2.12 -13.56
CA MET A 801 13.15 -3.11 -12.72
C MET A 801 12.17 -4.01 -11.97
N TYR A 802 10.88 -3.65 -11.92
CA TYR A 802 9.89 -4.26 -11.06
C TYR A 802 8.70 -4.83 -11.85
N SER A 803 8.10 -5.90 -11.34
CA SER A 803 6.84 -6.48 -11.86
C SER A 803 5.62 -6.01 -11.07
N ALA A 804 5.82 -5.57 -9.84
CA ALA A 804 4.84 -4.97 -8.93
C ALA A 804 5.61 -4.16 -7.87
N PRO A 805 4.97 -3.34 -7.01
CA PRO A 805 5.65 -2.67 -5.91
C PRO A 805 6.57 -3.63 -5.12
N PHE A 806 7.82 -3.23 -4.96
CA PHE A 806 8.92 -3.96 -4.30
C PHE A 806 9.32 -5.31 -4.94
N ARG A 807 8.62 -5.79 -5.97
CA ARG A 807 8.90 -7.08 -6.64
C ARG A 807 9.88 -6.88 -7.80
N ILE A 808 11.16 -7.17 -7.60
CA ILE A 808 12.15 -7.16 -8.68
C ILE A 808 11.71 -8.13 -9.78
N ARG A 809 11.71 -7.65 -11.02
CA ARG A 809 11.32 -8.42 -12.19
C ARG A 809 12.41 -9.44 -12.53
N LEU A 810 12.15 -10.70 -12.19
CA LEU A 810 13.03 -11.81 -12.53
C LEU A 810 13.02 -12.07 -14.04
N ARG A 811 14.22 -12.20 -14.63
CA ARG A 811 14.40 -12.63 -16.01
C ARG A 811 14.18 -14.15 -16.12
N PRO A 812 13.26 -14.62 -16.98
CA PRO A 812 13.06 -16.05 -17.22
C PRO A 812 14.33 -16.72 -17.75
N SER A 813 14.60 -17.96 -17.34
CA SER A 813 15.73 -18.74 -17.85
C SER A 813 15.66 -19.02 -19.36
N SER A 814 14.46 -18.96 -19.94
CA SER A 814 14.22 -19.06 -21.39
C SER A 814 14.66 -17.82 -22.17
N GLU A 815 14.90 -16.69 -21.51
CA GLU A 815 15.24 -15.41 -22.12
C GLU A 815 16.55 -14.86 -21.52
N PRO A 816 17.71 -15.47 -21.86
CA PRO A 816 18.99 -15.07 -21.29
C PRO A 816 19.31 -13.59 -21.56
N GLU A 817 20.06 -12.98 -20.65
CA GLU A 817 20.44 -11.57 -20.78
C GLU A 817 21.27 -11.36 -22.08
N PRO A 818 20.89 -10.38 -22.93
CA PRO A 818 21.62 -10.12 -24.17
C PRO A 818 22.96 -9.43 -23.88
N TYR A 819 23.87 -9.51 -24.85
CA TYR A 819 25.09 -8.71 -24.80
C TYR A 819 24.81 -7.27 -25.21
N TYR A 820 25.09 -6.31 -24.31
CA TYR A 820 24.79 -4.88 -24.52
C TYR A 820 25.88 -4.11 -25.31
N GLY A 821 26.91 -4.81 -25.80
CA GLY A 821 28.02 -4.22 -26.57
C GLY A 821 29.25 -3.86 -25.72
N SER A 822 30.28 -3.29 -26.35
CA SER A 822 31.53 -2.93 -25.65
C SER A 822 31.42 -1.69 -24.76
N THR A 823 30.36 -0.91 -24.92
CA THR A 823 30.07 0.29 -24.13
C THR A 823 28.62 0.37 -23.69
N MET A 824 28.39 0.96 -22.52
CA MET A 824 27.07 1.29 -21.98
C MET A 824 26.86 2.81 -21.99
N THR A 825 25.68 3.25 -22.44
CA THR A 825 25.35 4.68 -22.59
C THR A 825 24.00 5.00 -21.94
N PRO A 826 23.70 6.29 -21.67
CA PRO A 826 22.40 6.73 -21.14
C PRO A 826 21.21 6.22 -21.95
N ILE A 827 21.35 6.19 -23.27
CA ILE A 827 20.30 5.71 -24.19
C ILE A 827 20.11 4.20 -24.05
N LYS A 828 21.20 3.42 -24.01
CA LYS A 828 21.13 1.95 -23.94
C LYS A 828 20.52 1.45 -22.63
N VAL A 829 20.84 2.09 -21.50
CA VAL A 829 20.31 1.64 -20.20
C VAL A 829 18.78 1.78 -20.13
N GLN A 830 18.20 2.76 -20.81
CA GLN A 830 16.76 3.04 -20.79
C GLN A 830 15.96 2.34 -21.91
N GLN A 831 16.60 1.53 -22.76
CA GLN A 831 15.89 0.77 -23.79
C GLN A 831 15.04 -0.36 -23.17
N VAL A 832 13.94 -0.73 -23.83
CA VAL A 832 12.98 -1.74 -23.34
C VAL A 832 13.62 -3.13 -23.19
N ASP A 833 14.62 -3.45 -24.01
CA ASP A 833 15.45 -4.66 -23.92
C ASP A 833 16.77 -4.44 -23.18
N GLY A 834 16.97 -3.24 -22.62
CA GLY A 834 18.14 -2.83 -21.87
C GLY A 834 18.29 -3.55 -20.51
N PRO A 835 19.39 -3.26 -19.80
CA PRO A 835 19.73 -3.91 -18.53
C PRO A 835 18.77 -3.58 -17.37
N LEU A 836 17.84 -2.65 -17.55
CA LEU A 836 16.91 -2.20 -16.50
C LEU A 836 15.54 -2.90 -16.53
N TYR A 837 15.26 -3.80 -17.48
CA TYR A 837 13.91 -4.37 -17.65
C TYR A 837 13.69 -5.69 -16.90
N ALA A 838 14.68 -6.58 -16.82
CA ALA A 838 14.54 -7.84 -16.09
C ALA A 838 15.91 -8.34 -15.62
N GLN A 839 15.94 -8.86 -14.40
CA GLN A 839 17.15 -9.06 -13.61
C GLN A 839 17.49 -10.55 -13.46
N THR A 840 18.77 -10.87 -13.44
CA THR A 840 19.31 -12.20 -13.09
C THR A 840 20.12 -12.09 -11.81
N ALA A 841 20.57 -13.22 -11.24
CA ALA A 841 21.47 -13.19 -10.09
C ALA A 841 22.70 -12.30 -10.38
N GLY A 842 22.99 -11.36 -9.47
CA GLY A 842 24.06 -10.38 -9.57
C GLY A 842 23.72 -9.10 -10.32
N SER A 843 22.49 -8.91 -10.81
CA SER A 843 22.14 -7.73 -11.61
C SER A 843 21.96 -6.43 -10.80
N ILE A 844 21.72 -6.51 -9.49
CA ILE A 844 21.50 -5.33 -8.65
C ILE A 844 22.83 -4.71 -8.20
N THR A 845 23.79 -5.54 -7.78
CA THR A 845 25.08 -5.09 -7.21
C THR A 845 26.18 -4.90 -8.25
N ARG A 846 26.01 -5.39 -9.49
CA ARG A 846 27.02 -5.27 -10.58
C ARG A 846 27.47 -3.84 -10.88
N TRP A 847 26.63 -2.86 -10.59
CA TRP A 847 26.86 -1.43 -10.82
C TRP A 847 27.76 -0.79 -9.77
N MET A 848 27.91 -1.41 -8.60
CA MET A 848 28.66 -0.85 -7.47
C MET A 848 30.17 -0.90 -7.73
N ALA A 849 30.93 -0.17 -6.90
CA ALA A 849 32.38 -0.19 -6.94
C ALA A 849 32.95 -1.59 -6.69
N ILE A 850 34.10 -1.87 -7.31
CA ILE A 850 34.87 -3.08 -7.09
C ILE A 850 36.34 -2.75 -6.78
N PRO A 851 36.84 -3.13 -5.58
CA PRO A 851 36.09 -3.66 -4.44
C PRO A 851 35.31 -2.57 -3.68
N TRP A 852 34.23 -2.93 -2.97
CA TRP A 852 33.38 -1.98 -2.25
C TRP A 852 34.10 -1.18 -1.14
N GLN A 853 35.16 -1.75 -0.55
CA GLN A 853 35.95 -1.11 0.51
C GLN A 853 36.60 0.20 0.04
N GLY A 854 37.01 0.25 -1.24
CA GLY A 854 37.60 1.45 -1.82
C GLY A 854 36.62 2.63 -1.81
N ASP A 855 35.36 2.38 -2.18
CA ASP A 855 34.30 3.38 -2.15
C ASP A 855 34.03 3.88 -0.72
N THR A 856 33.95 2.94 0.23
CA THR A 856 33.73 3.22 1.66
C THR A 856 34.81 4.13 2.27
N ALA A 857 36.09 3.88 1.97
CA ALA A 857 37.20 4.67 2.51
C ALA A 857 37.20 6.14 2.05
N PHE A 858 36.51 6.42 0.94
CA PHE A 858 36.41 7.74 0.32
C PHE A 858 34.98 8.31 0.38
N CYS A 859 34.08 7.71 1.17
CA CYS A 859 32.81 8.34 1.50
C CYS A 859 33.00 9.29 2.70
N ARG A 860 33.19 10.58 2.43
CA ARG A 860 33.53 11.63 3.40
C ARG A 860 32.58 12.84 3.28
N SER A 861 32.92 13.92 3.95
CA SER A 861 32.21 15.21 3.96
C SER A 861 33.20 16.39 3.96
N GLY A 862 32.71 17.63 3.81
CA GLY A 862 33.54 18.82 3.97
C GLY A 862 34.69 18.91 2.96
N TYR A 863 34.39 18.60 1.69
CA TYR A 863 35.39 18.60 0.62
C TYR A 863 35.92 19.98 0.26
N ASP A 864 35.22 21.03 0.68
CA ASP A 864 35.68 22.40 0.60
C ASP A 864 35.76 22.99 2.02
N PRO A 865 36.89 22.78 2.73
CA PRO A 865 37.03 23.21 4.12
C PRO A 865 37.01 24.74 4.27
N ASP A 866 37.26 25.50 3.19
CA ASP A 866 37.16 26.97 3.22
C ASP A 866 35.69 27.42 3.28
N PHE A 867 34.75 26.58 2.84
CA PHE A 867 33.32 26.83 2.96
C PHE A 867 32.78 26.31 4.31
N ASP A 868 32.84 25.00 4.53
CA ASP A 868 32.42 24.35 5.77
C ASP A 868 33.22 23.04 5.95
N PRO A 869 33.81 22.80 7.13
CA PRO A 869 34.63 21.61 7.35
C PRO A 869 33.82 20.31 7.48
N TYR A 870 32.51 20.36 7.73
CA TYR A 870 31.69 19.18 8.02
C TYR A 870 30.65 18.88 6.95
N LEU A 871 30.28 19.86 6.12
CA LEU A 871 29.21 19.78 5.14
C LEU A 871 29.67 20.24 3.74
N PRO A 872 28.96 19.81 2.68
CA PRO A 872 27.96 18.74 2.65
C PRO A 872 28.56 17.33 2.90
N THR A 873 27.69 16.32 3.00
CA THR A 873 28.07 14.90 3.14
C THR A 873 27.51 14.03 2.02
N PHE A 874 28.09 12.84 1.81
CA PHE A 874 27.48 11.78 1.00
C PHE A 874 26.57 10.88 1.85
N TRP A 875 27.15 9.89 2.56
CA TRP A 875 26.41 8.76 3.13
C TRP A 875 26.70 8.54 4.62
N ALA A 876 26.66 9.62 5.41
CA ALA A 876 27.05 9.60 6.83
C ALA A 876 26.34 8.50 7.66
N ALA A 877 25.09 8.17 7.33
CA ALA A 877 24.33 7.14 8.04
C ALA A 877 24.83 5.69 7.83
N ARG A 878 25.67 5.43 6.83
CA ARG A 878 26.33 4.12 6.63
C ARG A 878 27.83 4.18 6.85
N VAL A 879 28.44 5.29 6.45
CA VAL A 879 29.86 5.57 6.60
C VAL A 879 29.99 6.86 7.42
N PRO A 880 30.03 6.78 8.76
CA PRO A 880 30.08 7.96 9.62
C PRO A 880 31.21 8.91 9.23
N ASN A 881 30.97 10.22 9.28
CA ASN A 881 32.03 11.20 9.02
C ASN A 881 32.66 11.67 10.34
N HIS A 882 31.80 11.97 11.32
CA HIS A 882 32.17 12.54 12.61
C HIS A 882 31.36 11.88 13.72
N VAL A 883 32.04 11.37 14.75
CA VAL A 883 31.43 10.55 15.80
C VAL A 883 31.76 11.06 17.20
N LEU A 884 30.90 10.73 18.17
CA LEU A 884 31.16 10.92 19.59
C LEU A 884 31.98 9.74 20.12
N THR A 885 33.11 10.02 20.76
CA THR A 885 33.99 8.98 21.30
C THR A 885 33.52 8.48 22.66
N GLU A 886 33.91 7.25 23.02
CA GLU A 886 33.69 6.71 24.36
C GLU A 886 34.24 7.65 25.45
N GLN A 887 35.41 8.25 25.25
CA GLN A 887 35.99 9.18 26.23
C GLN A 887 35.15 10.44 26.43
N ASP A 888 34.56 10.97 25.36
CA ASP A 888 33.68 12.15 25.46
C ASP A 888 32.34 11.76 26.08
N TYR A 889 31.78 10.59 25.73
CA TYR A 889 30.60 10.04 26.37
C TYR A 889 30.79 9.91 27.90
N GLN A 890 31.91 9.38 28.37
CA GLN A 890 32.20 9.29 29.81
C GLN A 890 32.23 10.66 30.51
N LYS A 891 32.70 11.72 29.83
CA LYS A 891 32.60 13.09 30.35
C LYS A 891 31.17 13.59 30.38
N VAL A 892 30.39 13.35 29.31
CA VAL A 892 28.96 13.72 29.25
C VAL A 892 28.18 13.09 30.42
N MET A 893 28.48 11.84 30.76
CA MET A 893 27.80 11.11 31.82
C MET A 893 28.31 11.43 33.24
N ASN A 894 29.48 12.06 33.39
CA ASN A 894 30.04 12.40 34.70
C ASN A 894 29.35 13.65 35.30
N LEU A 895 28.42 13.43 36.23
CA LEU A 895 27.66 14.48 36.91
C LEU A 895 28.51 15.36 37.86
N ASP A 896 29.73 14.94 38.20
CA ASP A 896 30.66 15.73 39.02
C ASP A 896 31.38 16.82 38.23
N LEU A 897 31.32 16.77 36.88
CA LEU A 897 31.89 17.81 36.00
C LEU A 897 30.92 18.99 35.83
N PRO A 898 31.44 20.23 35.63
CA PRO A 898 30.62 21.38 35.28
C PRO A 898 29.75 21.11 34.04
N ARG A 899 28.52 21.65 34.03
CA ARG A 899 27.58 21.46 32.91
C ARG A 899 28.19 21.89 31.58
N GLU A 900 28.87 23.04 31.54
CA GLU A 900 29.47 23.53 30.29
C GLU A 900 30.53 22.58 29.75
N GLU A 901 31.29 21.90 30.63
CA GLU A 901 32.28 20.90 30.22
C GLU A 901 31.61 19.65 29.62
N ARG A 902 30.49 19.22 30.22
CA ARG A 902 29.70 18.08 29.71
C ARG A 902 29.07 18.40 28.35
N ILE A 903 28.52 19.61 28.18
CA ILE A 903 27.99 20.08 26.90
C ILE A 903 29.11 20.21 25.86
N ALA A 904 30.28 20.72 26.25
CA ALA A 904 31.44 20.79 25.35
C ALA A 904 31.89 19.40 24.89
N ALA A 905 31.95 18.42 25.80
CA ALA A 905 32.22 17.03 25.45
C ALA A 905 31.13 16.45 24.53
N PHE A 906 29.85 16.71 24.82
CA PHE A 906 28.74 16.28 23.97
C PHE A 906 28.77 16.94 22.59
N ASN A 907 29.37 18.11 22.41
CA ASN A 907 29.49 18.77 21.11
C ASN A 907 30.81 18.47 20.38
N GLN A 908 31.74 17.79 21.06
CA GLN A 908 32.98 17.33 20.46
C GLN A 908 32.71 16.11 19.57
N ARG A 909 33.06 16.21 18.28
CA ARG A 909 33.04 15.09 17.34
C ARG A 909 34.42 14.94 16.71
N LEU A 910 34.87 13.69 16.58
CA LEU A 910 36.12 13.38 15.88
C LEU A 910 35.82 12.70 14.56
N ASN A 911 36.73 12.89 13.59
CA ASN A 911 36.63 12.21 12.31
C ASN A 911 36.66 10.67 12.51
N TRP A 912 35.72 9.97 11.90
CA TRP A 912 35.59 8.52 12.04
C TRP A 912 36.77 7.77 11.41
N LEU A 913 37.23 8.22 10.24
CA LEU A 913 38.40 7.67 9.52
C LEU A 913 39.74 8.16 10.07
N ARG A 914 39.80 8.67 11.31
CA ARG A 914 41.05 9.24 11.88
C ARG A 914 42.22 8.25 11.99
N ALA A 915 41.96 6.94 11.93
CA ALA A 915 42.97 5.90 11.88
C ALA A 915 43.53 5.63 10.47
N ILE A 916 42.85 6.09 9.42
CA ILE A 916 43.18 5.85 8.01
C ILE A 916 43.33 7.20 7.31
N LYS A 917 44.42 7.90 7.64
CA LYS A 917 44.78 9.16 6.99
C LYS A 917 46.13 9.04 6.28
N ASP A 918 46.07 8.86 4.97
CA ASP A 918 47.22 8.87 4.07
C ASP A 918 46.85 9.60 2.76
N ALA A 919 47.83 10.16 2.07
CA ALA A 919 47.67 10.77 0.75
C ALA A 919 47.76 9.72 -0.37
N ASN A 920 48.35 8.55 -0.12
CA ASN A 920 48.38 7.46 -1.09
C ASN A 920 47.03 6.73 -1.16
N THR A 921 46.27 7.01 -2.21
CA THR A 921 44.93 6.43 -2.45
C THR A 921 44.94 4.90 -2.40
N ALA A 922 45.92 4.25 -3.04
CA ALA A 922 45.98 2.80 -3.08
C ALA A 922 46.22 2.20 -1.68
N GLU A 923 47.09 2.81 -0.88
CA GLU A 923 47.35 2.38 0.50
C GLU A 923 46.13 2.56 1.41
N VAL A 924 45.38 3.65 1.26
CA VAL A 924 44.11 3.87 1.98
C VAL A 924 43.12 2.76 1.66
N MET A 925 42.95 2.43 0.36
CA MET A 925 42.05 1.35 -0.08
C MET A 925 42.51 -0.02 0.45
N LEU A 926 43.81 -0.33 0.36
CA LEU A 926 44.36 -1.58 0.88
C LEU A 926 44.21 -1.70 2.41
N ARG A 927 44.37 -0.60 3.15
CA ARG A 927 44.15 -0.58 4.60
C ARG A 927 42.68 -0.83 4.94
N MET A 928 41.75 -0.25 4.17
CA MET A 928 40.32 -0.53 4.31
C MET A 928 40.01 -1.99 3.99
N ILE A 929 40.58 -2.57 2.92
CA ILE A 929 40.39 -3.98 2.57
C ILE A 929 40.86 -4.90 3.70
N ALA A 930 42.03 -4.60 4.30
CA ALA A 930 42.61 -5.43 5.35
C ALA A 930 41.92 -5.28 6.72
N HIS A 931 41.39 -4.09 7.04
CA HIS A 931 40.94 -3.74 8.39
C HIS A 931 39.54 -3.11 8.44
N PHE A 932 38.67 -3.36 7.46
CA PHE A 932 37.29 -2.84 7.48
C PHE A 932 36.57 -3.24 8.78
N ASN A 933 36.87 -4.45 9.25
CA ASN A 933 36.35 -4.98 10.49
C ASN A 933 36.84 -4.22 11.71
N GLU A 934 37.95 -3.47 11.72
CA GLU A 934 38.41 -2.74 12.91
C GLU A 934 37.80 -1.34 13.07
N LEU A 935 37.02 -0.87 12.09
CA LEU A 935 36.39 0.45 12.14
C LEU A 935 35.33 0.57 13.24
N GLY A 936 35.15 1.79 13.75
CA GLY A 936 34.19 2.05 14.82
C GLY A 936 32.75 1.81 14.37
N ILE A 937 31.94 1.14 15.21
CA ILE A 937 30.50 1.03 15.00
C ILE A 937 29.81 2.00 15.97
N VAL A 938 28.91 2.83 15.46
CA VAL A 938 28.12 3.79 16.24
C VAL A 938 26.93 3.07 16.85
N GLU A 939 26.92 2.94 18.18
CA GLU A 939 25.93 2.20 18.94
C GLU A 939 25.25 3.09 19.98
N VAL A 940 23.99 2.81 20.27
CA VAL A 940 23.22 3.54 21.28
C VAL A 940 23.72 3.26 22.71
N ARG A 941 23.67 4.29 23.56
CA ARG A 941 23.98 4.28 24.99
C ARG A 941 22.94 5.10 25.76
N PRO A 942 22.73 4.80 27.05
CA PRO A 942 21.95 5.67 27.93
C PRO A 942 22.54 7.09 28.00
N GLY A 943 21.68 8.09 27.93
CA GLY A 943 22.04 9.51 28.04
C GLY A 943 21.46 10.16 29.31
N ILE A 944 21.20 11.46 29.24
CA ILE A 944 20.65 12.23 30.35
C ILE A 944 19.16 12.46 30.11
N LYS A 945 18.34 11.90 30.98
CA LYS A 945 16.89 12.06 30.90
C LYS A 945 16.47 13.49 31.23
N ASP A 946 15.46 13.99 30.51
CA ASP A 946 14.82 15.30 30.72
C ASP A 946 15.78 16.51 30.66
N ASP A 947 16.92 16.40 29.97
CA ASP A 947 17.87 17.49 29.78
C ASP A 947 17.61 18.25 28.47
N PRO A 948 17.65 19.60 28.48
CA PRO A 948 17.35 20.41 27.28
C PRO A 948 18.44 20.32 26.19
N ASP A 949 19.70 20.07 26.57
CA ASP A 949 20.85 20.09 25.66
C ASP A 949 21.44 18.69 25.44
N LEU A 950 21.26 17.79 26.41
CA LEU A 950 21.77 16.41 26.37
C LEU A 950 20.60 15.43 26.14
N PRO A 951 20.65 14.57 25.11
CA PRO A 951 19.56 13.65 24.86
C PRO A 951 19.55 12.46 25.82
N GLU A 952 18.37 11.85 25.99
CA GLU A 952 18.17 10.64 26.80
C GLU A 952 18.86 9.40 26.19
N TYR A 953 19.16 9.46 24.90
CA TYR A 953 19.90 8.43 24.18
C TYR A 953 21.06 9.07 23.43
N ILE A 954 22.25 8.50 23.59
CA ILE A 954 23.49 9.00 22.98
C ILE A 954 24.09 7.89 22.12
N TYR A 955 24.42 8.19 20.88
CA TYR A 955 25.11 7.25 20.00
C TYR A 955 26.62 7.47 20.07
N VAL A 956 27.35 6.40 20.36
CA VAL A 956 28.77 6.42 20.70
C VAL A 956 29.52 5.46 19.79
N GLU A 957 30.69 5.88 19.32
CA GLU A 957 31.60 5.02 18.58
C GLU A 957 32.23 3.97 19.50
N THR A 958 32.08 2.70 19.10
CA THR A 958 32.74 1.56 19.74
C THR A 958 33.88 1.06 18.87
N LEU A 959 35.11 1.17 19.38
CA LEU A 959 36.34 0.65 18.76
C LEU A 959 36.81 -0.63 19.48
N ILE A 960 37.27 -1.61 18.71
CA ILE A 960 37.82 -2.87 19.22
C ILE A 960 39.34 -2.85 19.36
N ALA A 961 39.89 -3.74 20.19
CA ALA A 961 41.34 -3.93 20.24
C ALA A 961 41.88 -4.30 18.85
N GLY A 962 42.87 -3.54 18.37
CA GLY A 962 43.38 -3.68 17.01
C GLY A 962 44.34 -2.57 16.64
N GLN A 963 44.85 -2.63 15.40
CA GLN A 963 45.74 -1.62 14.84
C GLN A 963 45.01 -0.29 14.67
N LEU A 964 43.78 -0.31 14.14
CA LEU A 964 43.02 0.92 13.89
C LEU A 964 42.61 1.62 15.18
N LYS A 965 42.27 0.91 16.25
CA LYS A 965 41.99 1.54 17.55
C LYS A 965 43.20 2.26 18.11
N THR A 966 44.36 1.59 18.12
CA THR A 966 45.61 2.20 18.59
C THR A 966 45.94 3.45 17.77
N ALA A 967 45.79 3.38 16.44
CA ALA A 967 45.96 4.53 15.56
C ALA A 967 44.94 5.65 15.82
N ALA A 968 43.68 5.32 16.06
CA ALA A 968 42.61 6.28 16.34
C ALA A 968 42.82 7.00 17.69
N GLU A 969 43.22 6.28 18.73
CA GLU A 969 43.54 6.82 20.06
C GLU A 969 44.77 7.74 20.00
N ASN A 970 45.80 7.34 19.25
CA ASN A 970 46.97 8.18 19.00
C ASN A 970 46.60 9.46 18.25
N ALA A 971 45.83 9.36 17.16
CA ALA A 971 45.37 10.50 16.39
C ALA A 971 44.50 11.45 17.26
N THR A 972 43.65 10.88 18.11
CA THR A 972 42.82 11.64 19.07
C THR A 972 43.68 12.40 20.06
N THR A 973 44.69 11.75 20.63
CA THR A 973 45.62 12.36 21.59
C THR A 973 46.41 13.49 20.95
N LEU A 974 46.92 13.28 19.73
CA LEU A 974 47.63 14.31 18.96
C LEU A 974 46.74 15.53 18.73
N LEU A 975 45.51 15.34 18.25
CA LEU A 975 44.56 16.44 18.01
C LEU A 975 44.23 17.22 19.28
N ARG A 976 44.06 16.55 20.41
CA ARG A 976 43.73 17.19 21.70
C ARG A 976 44.90 17.96 22.33
N ASN A 977 46.14 17.58 22.02
CA ASN A 977 47.33 18.24 22.53
C ASN A 977 47.75 19.47 21.71
N ILE A 978 47.03 19.81 20.63
CA ILE A 978 47.31 21.00 19.83
C ILE A 978 46.97 22.24 20.68
N ALA A 979 48.00 23.04 21.01
CA ALA A 979 47.89 24.25 21.84
C ALA A 979 47.28 25.47 21.10
N ARG A 980 46.62 25.24 19.96
CA ARG A 980 45.93 26.25 19.12
C ARG A 980 44.57 25.72 18.67
N PRO A 981 43.64 26.60 18.23
CA PRO A 981 42.45 26.14 17.53
C PRO A 981 42.83 25.27 16.31
N LEU A 982 42.02 24.24 16.06
CA LEU A 982 42.15 23.41 14.85
C LEU A 982 41.87 24.26 13.61
N THR A 983 42.62 24.02 12.53
CA THR A 983 42.34 24.59 11.20
C THR A 983 41.05 23.97 10.64
N GLU A 984 40.45 24.60 9.62
CA GLU A 984 39.28 24.02 8.95
C GLU A 984 39.61 22.66 8.31
N LEU A 985 40.82 22.50 7.80
CA LEU A 985 41.31 21.24 7.25
C LEU A 985 41.38 20.12 8.31
N GLU A 986 41.90 20.43 9.50
CA GLU A 986 41.97 19.50 10.64
C GLU A 986 40.56 19.15 11.16
N LYS A 987 39.66 20.14 11.23
CA LYS A 987 38.26 19.96 11.60
C LYS A 987 37.53 19.03 10.63
N ALA A 988 37.77 19.21 9.33
CA ALA A 988 37.22 18.37 8.27
C ALA A 988 37.80 16.95 8.25
N GLY A 989 38.82 16.69 9.07
CA GLY A 989 39.40 15.36 9.23
C GLY A 989 40.48 15.03 8.22
N TRP A 990 40.94 15.98 7.41
CA TRP A 990 42.12 15.82 6.56
C TRP A 990 43.40 15.89 7.40
N ALA A 991 44.42 15.12 7.03
CA ALA A 991 45.75 15.19 7.65
C ALA A 991 46.50 16.45 7.20
N ASP A 992 46.45 16.74 5.90
CA ASP A 992 47.11 17.85 5.24
C ASP A 992 46.45 18.12 3.88
N GLN A 993 46.95 19.15 3.18
CA GLN A 993 46.43 19.57 1.89
C GLN A 993 46.71 18.53 0.80
N GLU A 994 47.81 17.78 0.93
CA GLU A 994 48.19 16.73 -0.02
C GLU A 994 47.14 15.62 -0.04
N GLN A 995 46.69 15.18 1.14
CA GLN A 995 45.61 14.21 1.27
C GLN A 995 44.30 14.70 0.63
N LEU A 996 43.91 15.96 0.87
CA LEU A 996 42.70 16.53 0.28
C LEU A 996 42.80 16.56 -1.25
N LEU A 997 43.96 16.93 -1.80
CA LEU A 997 44.20 16.95 -3.25
C LEU A 997 44.20 15.54 -3.84
N ALA A 998 44.78 14.55 -3.16
CA ALA A 998 44.73 13.15 -3.55
C ALA A 998 43.30 12.60 -3.55
N PHE A 999 42.48 12.98 -2.59
CA PHE A 999 41.06 12.68 -2.60
C PHE A 999 40.37 13.31 -3.82
N ARG A 1000 40.59 14.62 -4.04
CA ARG A 1000 39.95 15.38 -5.13
C ARG A 1000 40.35 14.84 -6.51
N SER A 1001 41.59 14.39 -6.72
CA SER A 1001 42.01 13.81 -8.00
C SER A 1001 41.28 12.51 -8.35
N VAL A 1002 40.77 11.80 -7.35
CA VAL A 1002 40.05 10.54 -7.51
C VAL A 1002 38.54 10.75 -7.61
N ARG A 1003 37.97 11.58 -6.72
CA ARG A 1003 36.51 11.75 -6.58
C ARG A 1003 35.95 12.98 -7.28
N VAL A 1004 36.77 13.99 -7.55
CA VAL A 1004 36.36 15.28 -8.15
C VAL A 1004 37.06 15.47 -9.49
N GLN A 1005 36.84 14.52 -10.40
CA GLN A 1005 37.35 14.58 -11.78
C GLN A 1005 36.36 15.38 -12.62
N LYS A 1006 36.59 16.70 -12.68
CA LYS A 1006 35.77 17.62 -13.48
C LYS A 1006 35.92 17.32 -14.97
N ARG A 1007 34.77 17.19 -15.65
CA ARG A 1007 34.65 16.93 -17.09
C ARG A 1007 34.24 18.17 -17.86
#